data_AF-A0A0E9NJ01-F1
#
_entry.id   AF-A0A0E9NJ01-F1
#
_cell.length_a   1.000
_cell.length_b   1.000
_cell.length_c   1.000
_cell.angle_alpha   90.00
_cell.angle_beta   90.00
_cell.angle_gamma   90.00
#
_symmetry.space_group_name_H-M   'P 1'
#
loop_
_entity.id
_entity.type
_entity.pdbx_description
1 polymer ?
#
loop_
_entity_poly.entity_id
_entity_poly.type
_entity_poly.pdbx_seq_one_letter_code
_entity_poly.pdbx_strand_id
1 'polypeptide(L)'
;MRPSPTISIPRKTTDEVDWITPLKHYIRSTHQDPQSFSEECSMIHHLRQSVRGAERNNTGRDLIYKYYAQLELLELRVPVATTAENGAGEGVKISFPWHDAFTGALTTQSSLAFEKASLLFNLGATLSAIASTIDRTDPDGAKRSYAAFQSAAGCFAFVDENFLHAPSTDLSREVLTKLRTIMLAQAQEVFLEYTLAGGKAKPALVSKLAGQAAFYYTQALEDLQEHVNSGVIEGVWHRLCTLKQKYMTSIAHFYAATVDSDNGEAGRALAHLAVAEATGKEALRLTTSLGYSPSQSLGADAASVLTEILKNWTQTVTELHARTEKDNDFVYHQLVPKEESVPPLGKMSAVKSTPLTELYGKDTDLQKIIGGDIFHKLVPLSVHASSSMYSEEKAKMLRAETERVEVADEEVHSGVEYLGLPATLAGYKFAEEERILEELATPTGDVRRMAAEVAEMEKDGKVEGMMETLRKLKAKVGEAVRGIELTLDEEARECESMRARYQEKWTQPPASAHPKAKDSRRELVSYKDSLEKATESDGRLMSLWGVHRADFEILREGGEGAALDAAFGDAAIRATTMTPTPSQEKSLLDLDFGDPTPKMDVKRVAGEIEQLLSTLEILKRERTNTLKDLRERAHSDDISDVLILNKRHPGGEKEVFRHELEKFRPYSQRISATIAKGEDVLREISARFKVLNEDSGARKQRKRWDGLRRGRDQSTRRFGDAYDAYKDVREGVKRGVEFYTELNQILTKLKSDVDVYIDERRQEGKRIFERLQARGPESDQEALRRRLAGLSVQSSPAISAQVSSSPYVPAGYGAGAPSYQGYGAGGYGQAPPPPPPQPQGGAYGAAPGGYASHYGARAPPPPPGKPSGYGGGW
;
A
#
# COMPACT_ATOMS: atom_id res chain seq x y z
N MET A 1 -2.68 17.27 56.72
CA MET A 1 -1.76 16.13 56.96
C MET A 1 -0.58 16.29 56.02
N ARG A 2 0.67 16.11 56.45
CA ARG A 2 1.82 16.10 55.51
C ARG A 2 1.77 14.80 54.69
N PRO A 3 2.00 14.82 53.37
CA PRO A 3 2.06 13.60 52.56
C PRO A 3 3.21 12.70 53.01
N SER A 4 2.99 11.40 53.04
CA SER A 4 4.03 10.42 53.39
C SER A 4 4.97 10.16 52.21
N PRO A 5 6.30 10.11 52.38
CA PRO A 5 7.24 9.77 51.31
C PRO A 5 6.92 8.44 50.61
N THR A 6 7.12 8.38 49.29
CA THR A 6 6.77 7.25 48.41
C THR A 6 7.98 6.75 47.62
N ILE A 7 8.04 5.46 47.31
CA ILE A 7 9.09 4.85 46.48
C ILE A 7 8.88 5.26 45.03
N SER A 8 9.94 5.72 44.38
CA SER A 8 10.02 5.88 42.92
C SER A 8 10.92 4.80 42.33
N ILE A 9 10.51 4.19 41.22
CA ILE A 9 11.28 3.12 40.58
C ILE A 9 12.47 3.74 39.82
N PRO A 10 13.68 3.15 39.87
CA PRO A 10 14.79 3.56 39.02
C PRO A 10 14.50 3.27 37.54
N ARG A 11 15.24 3.93 36.64
CA ARG A 11 15.09 3.76 35.19
C ARG A 11 16.23 2.90 34.62
N LYS A 12 15.90 2.06 33.65
CA LYS A 12 16.86 1.39 32.77
C LYS A 12 17.61 2.44 31.94
N THR A 13 18.92 2.34 31.86
CA THR A 13 19.73 3.13 30.92
C THR A 13 20.00 2.33 29.64
N THR A 14 20.29 3.00 28.53
CA THR A 14 20.56 2.38 27.23
C THR A 14 21.68 3.12 26.52
N ASP A 15 22.50 2.39 25.78
CA ASP A 15 23.56 2.97 24.96
C ASP A 15 23.03 3.46 23.61
N GLU A 16 23.94 4.02 22.80
CA GLU A 16 23.63 4.50 21.48
C GLU A 16 23.36 3.35 20.49
N VAL A 17 22.32 3.50 19.67
CA VAL A 17 21.92 2.52 18.65
C VAL A 17 21.72 3.23 17.32
N ASP A 18 22.32 2.68 16.26
CA ASP A 18 22.10 3.13 14.90
C ASP A 18 20.82 2.51 14.32
N TRP A 19 19.82 3.36 14.10
CA TRP A 19 18.61 3.03 13.35
C TRP A 19 18.76 3.32 11.85
N ILE A 20 19.67 4.22 11.47
CA ILE A 20 19.75 4.81 10.13
C ILE A 20 20.32 3.80 9.14
N THR A 21 21.46 3.17 9.45
CA THR A 21 22.08 2.21 8.51
C THR A 21 21.22 0.96 8.27
N PRO A 22 20.66 0.29 9.31
CA PRO A 22 19.85 -0.91 9.11
C PRO A 22 18.52 -0.63 8.39
N LEU A 23 17.84 0.48 8.70
CA LEU A 23 16.62 0.88 7.99
C LEU A 23 16.91 1.23 6.53
N LYS A 24 17.94 2.03 6.23
CA LYS A 24 18.31 2.37 4.84
C LYS A 24 18.71 1.14 4.02
N HIS A 25 19.36 0.16 4.64
CA HIS A 25 19.68 -1.11 3.97
C HIS A 25 18.41 -1.89 3.60
N TYR A 26 17.45 -2.02 4.51
CA TYR A 26 16.16 -2.69 4.24
C TYR A 26 15.32 -1.93 3.23
N ILE A 27 15.22 -0.60 3.35
CA ILE A 27 14.52 0.24 2.36
C ILE A 27 15.15 0.04 0.98
N ARG A 28 16.49 -0.08 0.86
CA ARG A 28 17.16 -0.39 -0.41
C ARG A 28 16.88 -1.78 -0.96
N SER A 29 16.68 -2.79 -0.12
CA SER A 29 16.29 -4.13 -0.59
C SER A 29 14.82 -4.25 -1.00
N THR A 30 13.97 -3.36 -0.48
CA THR A 30 12.50 -3.46 -0.59
C THR A 30 11.89 -2.41 -1.53
N HIS A 31 12.50 -1.23 -1.64
CA HIS A 31 12.03 -0.08 -2.42
C HIS A 31 13.19 0.53 -3.23
N GLN A 32 12.87 1.16 -4.37
CA GLN A 32 13.89 1.54 -5.35
C GLN A 32 14.73 2.79 -4.99
N ASP A 33 14.26 3.68 -4.10
CA ASP A 33 15.01 4.86 -3.66
C ASP A 33 15.15 4.96 -2.11
N PRO A 34 16.35 4.73 -1.57
CA PRO A 34 16.66 4.94 -0.16
C PRO A 34 16.83 6.40 0.27
N GLN A 35 16.98 7.36 -0.65
CA GLN A 35 17.19 8.77 -0.29
C GLN A 35 15.89 9.44 0.15
N SER A 36 14.77 9.12 -0.51
CA SER A 36 13.42 9.62 -0.19
C SER A 36 12.93 9.34 1.24
N PHE A 37 13.57 8.43 1.99
CA PHE A 37 13.21 8.08 3.38
C PHE A 37 14.29 8.48 4.41
N SER A 38 15.25 9.32 4.00
CA SER A 38 16.41 9.63 4.82
C SER A 38 16.09 10.56 6.00
N GLU A 39 15.08 11.42 5.87
CA GLU A 39 14.56 12.27 6.95
C GLU A 39 13.84 11.41 7.99
N GLU A 40 12.93 10.54 7.56
CA GLU A 40 12.15 9.61 8.40
C GLU A 40 13.06 8.70 9.24
N CYS A 41 14.10 8.13 8.64
CA CYS A 41 15.13 7.37 9.35
C CYS A 41 15.88 8.19 10.41
N SER A 42 16.11 9.49 10.13
CA SER A 42 16.78 10.39 11.06
C SER A 42 15.84 10.80 12.21
N MET A 43 14.55 11.02 11.93
CA MET A 43 13.54 11.36 12.95
C MET A 43 13.41 10.27 14.01
N ILE A 44 13.31 8.99 13.62
CA ILE A 44 13.20 7.89 14.60
C ILE A 44 14.51 7.72 15.41
N HIS A 45 15.66 7.90 14.79
CA HIS A 45 16.95 7.88 15.48
C HIS A 45 17.04 9.01 16.53
N HIS A 46 16.73 10.26 16.14
CA HIS A 46 16.71 11.41 17.06
C HIS A 46 15.68 11.24 18.18
N LEU A 47 14.52 10.64 17.89
CA LEU A 47 13.50 10.34 18.90
C LEU A 47 14.01 9.34 19.95
N ARG A 48 14.74 8.30 19.54
CA ARG A 48 15.42 7.40 20.49
C ARG A 48 16.47 8.12 21.33
N GLN A 49 17.33 8.95 20.73
CA GLN A 49 18.33 9.69 21.52
C GLN A 49 17.68 10.67 22.50
N SER A 50 16.55 11.27 22.12
CA SER A 50 15.75 12.13 23.00
C SER A 50 15.19 11.35 24.19
N VAL A 51 14.77 10.09 24.00
CA VAL A 51 14.34 9.20 25.10
C VAL A 51 15.51 8.75 25.98
N ARG A 52 16.71 8.55 25.42
CA ARG A 52 17.94 8.29 26.20
C ARG A 52 18.23 9.44 27.17
N GLY A 53 18.06 10.68 26.72
CA GLY A 53 18.21 11.90 27.51
C GLY A 53 16.96 12.38 28.28
N ALA A 54 15.85 11.63 28.25
CA ALA A 54 14.60 12.06 28.88
C ALA A 54 14.76 12.23 30.41
N GLU A 55 14.11 13.25 30.98
CA GLU A 55 14.13 13.53 32.42
C GLU A 55 12.98 12.82 33.17
N ARG A 56 12.99 12.85 34.51
CA ARG A 56 11.93 12.27 35.37
C ARG A 56 10.68 13.17 35.47
N ASN A 57 10.26 13.78 34.36
CA ASN A 57 9.18 14.78 34.28
C ASN A 57 8.19 14.48 33.14
N ASN A 58 7.15 15.33 33.03
CA ASN A 58 6.11 15.18 31.99
C ASN A 58 6.70 15.19 30.57
N THR A 59 7.70 16.03 30.29
CA THR A 59 8.38 16.07 28.99
C THR A 59 9.04 14.73 28.66
N GLY A 60 9.74 14.14 29.62
CA GLY A 60 10.37 12.81 29.47
C GLY A 60 9.33 11.69 29.27
N ARG A 61 8.23 11.73 30.01
CA ARG A 61 7.07 10.83 29.84
C ARG A 61 6.51 10.92 28.41
N ASP A 62 6.32 12.14 27.90
CA ASP A 62 5.71 12.40 26.59
C ASP A 62 6.63 11.97 25.43
N LEU A 63 7.95 12.11 25.58
CA LEU A 63 8.93 11.54 24.66
C LEU A 63 8.88 10.00 24.62
N ILE A 64 8.74 9.33 25.77
CA ILE A 64 8.63 7.86 25.83
C ILE A 64 7.32 7.40 25.18
N TYR A 65 6.19 8.05 25.47
CA TYR A 65 4.91 7.77 24.80
C TYR A 65 5.01 7.91 23.29
N LYS A 66 5.60 9.01 22.80
CA LYS A 66 5.80 9.25 21.37
C LYS A 66 6.67 8.17 20.72
N TYR A 67 7.81 7.83 21.32
CA TYR A 67 8.70 6.81 20.76
C TYR A 67 8.05 5.41 20.74
N TYR A 68 7.40 4.99 21.84
CA TYR A 68 6.69 3.71 21.88
C TYR A 68 5.61 3.62 20.80
N ALA A 69 4.78 4.65 20.64
CA ALA A 69 3.74 4.67 19.61
C ALA A 69 4.31 4.61 18.19
N GLN A 70 5.43 5.30 17.91
CA GLN A 70 6.10 5.21 16.61
C GLN A 70 6.75 3.83 16.38
N LEU A 71 7.17 3.11 17.43
CA LEU A 71 7.62 1.70 17.32
C LEU A 71 6.46 0.72 17.07
N GLU A 72 5.27 0.96 17.61
CA GLU A 72 4.06 0.20 17.27
C GLU A 72 3.69 0.37 15.80
N LEU A 73 3.73 1.61 15.29
CA LEU A 73 3.47 1.92 13.87
C LEU A 73 4.54 1.34 12.94
N LEU A 74 5.81 1.43 13.33
CA LEU A 74 6.93 0.86 12.57
C LEU A 74 6.81 -0.66 12.42
N GLU A 75 6.40 -1.39 13.46
CA GLU A 75 6.26 -2.85 13.42
C GLU A 75 5.22 -3.33 12.40
N LEU A 76 4.16 -2.55 12.14
CA LEU A 76 3.21 -2.84 11.07
C LEU A 76 3.88 -2.76 9.69
N ARG A 77 4.88 -1.88 9.54
CA ARG A 77 5.51 -1.53 8.25
C ARG A 77 6.79 -2.33 7.97
N VAL A 78 7.64 -2.49 8.96
CA VAL A 78 8.97 -3.10 8.85
C VAL A 78 9.03 -4.36 9.72
N PRO A 79 9.26 -5.56 9.14
CA PRO A 79 9.61 -6.73 9.92
C PRO A 79 11.00 -6.50 10.54
N VAL A 80 11.04 -6.09 11.80
CA VAL A 80 12.27 -6.15 12.61
C VAL A 80 12.47 -7.60 13.00
N ALA A 81 13.65 -8.16 12.73
CA ALA A 81 13.88 -9.59 12.85
C ALA A 81 13.71 -10.06 14.30
N THR A 82 12.62 -10.79 14.59
CA THR A 82 12.54 -11.61 15.78
C THR A 82 13.60 -12.71 15.68
N THR A 83 14.26 -13.01 16.79
CA THR A 83 15.24 -14.10 16.88
C THR A 83 14.53 -15.46 16.90
N ALA A 84 13.89 -15.81 15.78
CA ALA A 84 13.40 -17.15 15.53
C ALA A 84 14.58 -18.11 15.30
N GLU A 85 14.44 -19.34 15.77
CA GLU A 85 15.53 -20.31 16.02
C GLU A 85 16.25 -20.81 14.74
N ASN A 86 15.75 -20.43 13.55
CA ASN A 86 16.15 -20.99 12.26
C ASN A 86 17.07 -20.09 11.41
N GLY A 87 17.77 -19.11 12.01
CA GLY A 87 18.93 -18.41 11.41
C GLY A 87 18.70 -17.55 10.15
N ALA A 88 17.51 -17.60 9.55
CA ALA A 88 17.14 -16.96 8.30
C ALA A 88 15.91 -16.04 8.50
N GLY A 89 16.06 -15.04 9.38
CA GLY A 89 15.04 -14.02 9.57
C GLY A 89 15.10 -12.96 8.47
N GLU A 90 14.12 -12.93 7.57
CA GLU A 90 13.88 -11.80 6.67
C GLU A 90 13.41 -10.59 7.49
N GLY A 91 14.35 -9.73 7.91
CA GLY A 91 14.02 -8.54 8.66
C GLY A 91 15.21 -7.67 9.03
N VAL A 92 14.92 -6.46 9.52
CA VAL A 92 15.93 -5.52 10.00
C VAL A 92 16.54 -6.05 11.31
N LYS A 93 17.85 -6.29 11.33
CA LYS A 93 18.58 -6.68 12.54
C LYS A 93 19.24 -5.44 13.17
N ILE A 94 18.60 -4.89 14.19
CA ILE A 94 19.15 -3.84 15.07
C ILE A 94 19.36 -4.47 16.45
N SER A 95 20.45 -4.15 17.13
CA SER A 95 20.73 -4.62 18.49
C SER A 95 20.46 -3.52 19.51
N PHE A 96 19.69 -3.82 20.54
CA PHE A 96 19.25 -2.89 21.58
C PHE A 96 19.94 -3.23 22.91
N PRO A 97 21.00 -2.47 23.31
CA PRO A 97 21.67 -2.60 24.59
C PRO A 97 20.90 -1.86 25.69
N TRP A 98 20.50 -2.57 26.73
CA TRP A 98 19.82 -2.03 27.90
C TRP A 98 20.49 -2.51 29.18
N HIS A 99 20.72 -1.59 30.11
CA HIS A 99 21.17 -1.90 31.45
C HIS A 99 19.96 -2.18 32.35
N ASP A 100 20.09 -3.19 33.20
CA ASP A 100 19.13 -3.52 34.23
C ASP A 100 19.01 -2.37 35.27
N ALA A 101 17.77 -2.01 35.63
CA ALA A 101 17.49 -0.82 36.46
C ALA A 101 17.96 -0.92 37.91
N PHE A 102 18.27 -2.12 38.40
CA PHE A 102 18.69 -2.35 39.80
C PHE A 102 20.12 -2.86 39.90
N THR A 103 20.50 -3.81 39.04
CA THR A 103 21.83 -4.45 39.06
C THR A 103 22.84 -3.76 38.14
N GLY A 104 22.37 -2.92 37.20
CA GLY A 104 23.22 -2.28 36.19
C GLY A 104 23.78 -3.24 35.14
N ALA A 105 23.36 -4.50 35.12
CA ALA A 105 23.86 -5.50 34.17
C ALA A 105 23.42 -5.18 32.73
N LEU A 106 24.38 -5.10 31.80
CA LEU A 106 24.11 -4.86 30.38
C LEU A 106 23.55 -6.12 29.70
N THR A 107 22.39 -5.98 29.06
CA THR A 107 21.75 -7.01 28.24
C THR A 107 21.47 -6.48 26.85
N THR A 108 21.86 -7.22 25.81
CA THR A 108 21.67 -6.81 24.42
C THR A 108 20.84 -7.85 23.66
N GLN A 109 19.77 -7.42 23.00
CA GLN A 109 18.92 -8.26 22.16
C GLN A 109 18.62 -7.60 20.82
N SER A 110 18.38 -8.38 19.77
CA SER A 110 17.94 -7.84 18.47
C SER A 110 16.42 -7.76 18.29
N SER A 111 15.64 -8.10 19.31
CA SER A 111 14.17 -8.11 19.26
C SER A 111 13.58 -6.73 19.55
N LEU A 112 12.70 -6.24 18.68
CA LEU A 112 11.92 -5.02 18.90
C LEU A 112 11.05 -5.11 20.18
N ALA A 113 10.61 -6.31 20.54
CA ALA A 113 9.84 -6.54 21.75
C ALA A 113 10.64 -6.20 23.02
N PHE A 114 11.96 -6.40 23.02
CA PHE A 114 12.82 -6.06 24.16
C PHE A 114 13.01 -4.54 24.32
N GLU A 115 13.15 -3.81 23.21
CA GLU A 115 13.16 -2.33 23.21
C GLU A 115 11.80 -1.81 23.75
N LYS A 116 10.67 -2.32 23.24
CA LYS A 116 9.32 -1.96 23.70
C LYS A 116 9.10 -2.23 25.20
N ALA A 117 9.47 -3.42 25.69
CA ALA A 117 9.37 -3.77 27.11
C ALA A 117 10.21 -2.83 28.00
N SER A 118 11.44 -2.55 27.59
CA SER A 118 12.35 -1.65 28.32
C SER A 118 11.86 -0.20 28.34
N LEU A 119 11.22 0.26 27.26
CA LEU A 119 10.57 1.57 27.19
C LEU A 119 9.34 1.66 28.10
N LEU A 120 8.49 0.63 28.13
CA LEU A 120 7.31 0.59 29.02
C LEU A 120 7.71 0.50 30.49
N PHE A 121 8.78 -0.23 30.82
CA PHE A 121 9.39 -0.19 32.16
C PHE A 121 9.81 1.24 32.51
N ASN A 122 10.51 1.92 31.60
CA ASN A 122 10.94 3.31 31.80
C ASN A 122 9.78 4.31 31.87
N LEU A 123 8.68 4.06 31.18
CA LEU A 123 7.43 4.81 31.30
C LEU A 123 6.84 4.64 32.70
N GLY A 124 6.70 3.40 33.18
CA GLY A 124 6.24 3.10 34.53
C GLY A 124 7.11 3.73 35.62
N ALA A 125 8.44 3.65 35.46
CA ALA A 125 9.39 4.29 36.36
C ALA A 125 9.29 5.83 36.34
N THR A 126 9.13 6.44 35.17
CA THR A 126 8.93 7.90 35.02
C THR A 126 7.61 8.34 35.66
N LEU A 127 6.52 7.60 35.44
CA LEU A 127 5.22 7.84 36.07
C LEU A 127 5.29 7.71 37.59
N SER A 128 6.02 6.72 38.13
CA SER A 128 6.23 6.58 39.57
C SER A 128 7.01 7.75 40.18
N ALA A 129 7.99 8.29 39.43
CA ALA A 129 8.77 9.45 39.87
C ALA A 129 7.91 10.73 39.88
N ILE A 130 7.12 10.95 38.81
CA ILE A 130 6.14 12.05 38.74
C ILE A 130 5.12 11.95 39.90
N ALA A 131 4.59 10.75 40.15
CA ALA A 131 3.63 10.52 41.24
C ALA A 131 4.21 10.84 42.63
N SER A 132 5.51 10.59 42.84
CA SER A 132 6.23 10.93 44.06
C SER A 132 6.59 12.42 44.20
N THR A 133 6.73 13.17 43.10
CA THR A 133 7.08 14.61 43.13
C THR A 133 5.88 15.56 43.11
N ILE A 134 4.69 15.10 42.70
CA ILE A 134 3.47 15.92 42.75
C ILE A 134 3.12 16.27 44.20
N ASP A 135 2.88 17.55 44.47
CA ASP A 135 2.34 18.02 45.74
C ASP A 135 0.95 17.42 45.98
N ARG A 136 0.82 16.65 47.07
CA ARG A 136 -0.43 15.99 47.49
C ARG A 136 -1.20 16.76 48.57
N THR A 137 -0.75 17.96 48.94
CA THR A 137 -1.52 18.84 49.85
C THR A 137 -2.73 19.46 49.13
N ASP A 138 -2.61 19.69 47.82
CA ASP A 138 -3.72 20.02 46.92
C ASP A 138 -4.56 18.77 46.59
N PRO A 139 -5.91 18.79 46.78
CA PRO A 139 -6.80 17.72 46.37
C PRO A 139 -6.66 17.28 44.90
N ASP A 140 -6.37 18.17 43.96
CA ASP A 140 -6.21 17.82 42.54
C ASP A 140 -4.79 17.30 42.22
N GLY A 141 -3.78 17.73 42.96
CA GLY A 141 -2.46 17.10 43.03
C GLY A 141 -2.52 15.66 43.55
N ALA A 142 -3.23 15.41 44.65
CA ALA A 142 -3.46 14.07 45.17
C ALA A 142 -4.19 13.16 44.15
N LYS A 143 -5.18 13.70 43.42
CA LYS A 143 -5.83 12.97 42.31
C LYS A 143 -4.85 12.55 41.21
N ARG A 144 -3.99 13.48 40.76
CA ARG A 144 -2.98 13.21 39.73
C ARG A 144 -1.92 12.20 40.22
N SER A 145 -1.53 12.27 41.49
CA SER A 145 -0.56 11.34 42.08
C SER A 145 -1.10 9.90 42.17
N TYR A 146 -2.34 9.66 42.65
CA TYR A 146 -2.89 8.29 42.63
C TYR A 146 -3.04 7.76 41.20
N ALA A 147 -3.50 8.60 40.27
CA ALA A 147 -3.70 8.20 38.87
C ALA A 147 -2.37 7.84 38.19
N ALA A 148 -1.30 8.58 38.48
CA ALA A 148 0.04 8.29 37.99
C ALA A 148 0.59 6.96 38.56
N PHE A 149 0.37 6.65 39.84
CA PHE A 149 0.73 5.34 40.41
C PHE A 149 -0.09 4.18 39.80
N GLN A 150 -1.40 4.35 39.56
CA GLN A 150 -2.23 3.36 38.85
C GLN A 150 -1.76 3.14 37.41
N SER A 151 -1.29 4.20 36.74
CA SER A 151 -0.75 4.15 35.38
C SER A 151 0.61 3.44 35.36
N ALA A 152 1.47 3.68 36.35
CA ALA A 152 2.73 2.96 36.52
C ALA A 152 2.51 1.46 36.77
N ALA A 153 1.58 1.09 37.66
CA ALA A 153 1.17 -0.29 37.90
C ALA A 153 0.62 -0.95 36.61
N GLY A 154 -0.12 -0.18 35.79
CA GLY A 154 -0.60 -0.57 34.48
C GLY A 154 0.51 -0.89 33.48
N CYS A 155 1.55 -0.06 33.42
CA CYS A 155 2.72 -0.30 32.57
C CYS A 155 3.42 -1.61 32.94
N PHE A 156 3.71 -1.84 34.24
CA PHE A 156 4.35 -3.08 34.69
C PHE A 156 3.47 -4.33 34.47
N ALA A 157 2.15 -4.21 34.66
CA ALA A 157 1.21 -5.29 34.36
C ALA A 157 1.21 -5.66 32.86
N PHE A 158 1.18 -4.67 31.98
CA PHE A 158 1.24 -4.91 30.54
C PHE A 158 2.56 -5.58 30.11
N VAL A 159 3.67 -5.21 30.75
CA VAL A 159 4.98 -5.85 30.47
C VAL A 159 4.97 -7.32 30.88
N ASP A 160 4.49 -7.63 32.10
CA ASP A 160 4.33 -9.00 32.65
C ASP A 160 3.45 -9.89 31.74
N GLU A 161 2.38 -9.34 31.18
CA GLU A 161 1.42 -10.07 30.36
C GLU A 161 1.85 -10.27 28.89
N ASN A 162 2.57 -9.32 28.29
CA ASN A 162 2.83 -9.31 26.84
C ASN A 162 4.27 -9.67 26.45
N PHE A 163 5.25 -9.57 27.36
CA PHE A 163 6.68 -9.76 27.04
C PHE A 163 7.28 -10.92 27.84
N LEU A 164 6.73 -12.12 27.58
CA LEU A 164 7.19 -13.38 28.16
C LEU A 164 8.65 -13.68 27.77
N HIS A 165 9.40 -14.32 28.69
CA HIS A 165 10.82 -14.69 28.52
C HIS A 165 11.79 -13.51 28.37
N ALA A 166 11.56 -12.40 29.08
CA ALA A 166 12.50 -11.29 29.13
C ALA A 166 13.88 -11.73 29.72
N PRO A 167 15.01 -11.29 29.13
CA PRO A 167 16.35 -11.76 29.52
C PRO A 167 16.99 -10.99 30.68
N SER A 168 16.40 -9.88 31.15
CA SER A 168 16.93 -9.07 32.26
C SER A 168 16.09 -9.25 33.54
N THR A 169 16.75 -9.22 34.69
CA THR A 169 16.15 -9.49 36.00
C THR A 169 15.01 -8.51 36.34
N ASP A 170 15.17 -7.23 36.00
CA ASP A 170 14.16 -6.19 36.19
C ASP A 170 12.87 -6.35 35.37
N LEU A 171 12.93 -7.11 34.27
CA LEU A 171 11.79 -7.49 33.45
C LEU A 171 11.26 -8.89 33.79
N SER A 172 11.78 -9.55 34.83
CA SER A 172 11.25 -10.83 35.31
C SER A 172 9.85 -10.66 35.92
N ARG A 173 9.02 -11.68 35.76
CA ARG A 173 7.65 -11.74 36.30
C ARG A 173 7.57 -11.50 37.81
N GLU A 174 8.56 -12.01 38.55
CA GLU A 174 8.68 -11.84 39.99
C GLU A 174 8.86 -10.35 40.34
N VAL A 175 9.90 -9.70 39.77
CA VAL A 175 10.18 -8.28 40.01
C VAL A 175 9.02 -7.39 39.54
N LEU A 176 8.52 -7.59 38.31
CA LEU A 176 7.37 -6.83 37.79
C LEU A 176 6.11 -6.97 38.65
N THR A 177 5.87 -8.16 39.23
CA THR A 177 4.76 -8.38 40.17
C THR A 177 4.95 -7.56 41.45
N LYS A 178 6.16 -7.55 42.05
CA LYS A 178 6.42 -6.75 43.26
C LYS A 178 6.33 -5.24 42.95
N LEU A 179 6.84 -4.78 41.80
CA LEU A 179 6.70 -3.38 41.36
C LEU A 179 5.23 -2.98 41.20
N ARG A 180 4.42 -3.79 40.52
CA ARG A 180 2.96 -3.60 40.39
C ARG A 180 2.29 -3.48 41.76
N THR A 181 2.59 -4.39 42.69
CA THR A 181 1.99 -4.38 44.04
C THR A 181 2.41 -3.16 44.86
N ILE A 182 3.68 -2.73 44.80
CA ILE A 182 4.16 -1.51 45.49
C ILE A 182 3.49 -0.25 44.91
N MET A 183 3.35 -0.14 43.59
CA MET A 183 2.63 0.97 42.96
C MET A 183 1.15 1.03 43.35
N LEU A 184 0.47 -0.13 43.44
CA LEU A 184 -0.92 -0.20 43.92
C LEU A 184 -1.04 0.14 45.41
N ALA A 185 -0.10 -0.31 46.25
CA ALA A 185 -0.05 0.05 47.67
C ALA A 185 0.06 1.58 47.85
N GLN A 186 0.96 2.22 47.09
CA GLN A 186 1.13 3.67 47.09
C GLN A 186 -0.07 4.42 46.51
N ALA A 187 -0.71 3.91 45.45
CA ALA A 187 -1.95 4.50 44.93
C ALA A 187 -3.08 4.47 45.97
N GLN A 188 -3.23 3.36 46.70
CA GLN A 188 -4.24 3.21 47.76
C GLN A 188 -3.91 4.11 48.96
N GLU A 189 -2.64 4.26 49.32
CA GLU A 189 -2.17 5.20 50.35
C GLU A 189 -2.47 6.66 49.98
N VAL A 190 -2.17 7.09 48.75
CA VAL A 190 -2.51 8.46 48.28
C VAL A 190 -4.03 8.69 48.25
N PHE A 191 -4.82 7.68 47.87
CA PHE A 191 -6.28 7.79 47.93
C PHE A 191 -6.81 7.87 49.38
N LEU A 192 -6.15 7.20 50.32
CA LEU A 192 -6.43 7.35 51.76
C LEU A 192 -6.04 8.75 52.26
N GLU A 193 -4.86 9.26 51.92
CA GLU A 193 -4.42 10.64 52.24
C GLU A 193 -5.45 11.68 51.73
N TYR A 194 -5.90 11.54 50.47
CA TYR A 194 -6.95 12.37 49.87
C TYR A 194 -8.29 12.28 50.63
N THR A 195 -8.72 11.06 50.97
CA THR A 195 -9.97 10.80 51.68
C THR A 195 -9.96 11.41 53.09
N LEU A 196 -8.81 11.35 53.79
CA LEU A 196 -8.58 11.96 55.09
C LEU A 196 -8.56 13.49 55.02
N ALA A 197 -7.86 14.06 54.04
CA ALA A 197 -7.77 15.51 53.84
C ALA A 197 -9.14 16.16 53.54
N GLY A 198 -10.04 15.42 52.88
CA GLY A 198 -11.40 15.90 52.58
C GLY A 198 -12.33 16.06 53.80
N GLY A 199 -11.97 15.54 54.98
CA GLY A 199 -12.67 15.77 56.27
C GLY A 199 -14.10 15.23 56.41
N LYS A 200 -14.71 14.72 55.32
CA LYS A 200 -16.11 14.25 55.26
C LYS A 200 -16.26 12.72 55.16
N ALA A 201 -15.16 11.99 55.25
CA ALA A 201 -15.16 10.54 55.10
C ALA A 201 -15.71 9.85 56.36
N LYS A 202 -16.60 8.86 56.18
CA LYS A 202 -17.10 8.05 57.29
C LYS A 202 -15.97 7.17 57.86
N PRO A 203 -15.77 7.09 59.19
CA PRO A 203 -14.74 6.24 59.81
C PRO A 203 -14.70 4.80 59.28
N ALA A 204 -15.87 4.18 59.10
CA ALA A 204 -16.00 2.82 58.54
C ALA A 204 -15.48 2.65 57.10
N LEU A 205 -15.44 3.72 56.31
CA LEU A 205 -14.83 3.71 54.97
C LEU A 205 -13.31 3.83 55.08
N VAL A 206 -12.83 4.77 55.90
CA VAL A 206 -11.39 5.02 56.12
C VAL A 206 -10.70 3.77 56.66
N SER A 207 -11.30 3.08 57.65
CA SER A 207 -10.81 1.81 58.17
C SER A 207 -10.61 0.76 57.07
N LYS A 208 -11.60 0.60 56.17
CA LYS A 208 -11.54 -0.39 55.07
C LYS A 208 -10.52 -0.03 53.98
N LEU A 209 -10.33 1.26 53.71
CA LEU A 209 -9.33 1.74 52.75
C LEU A 209 -7.90 1.56 53.30
N ALA A 210 -7.69 1.86 54.58
CA ALA A 210 -6.41 1.65 55.27
C ALA A 210 -6.07 0.15 55.44
N GLY A 211 -7.07 -0.68 55.78
CA GLY A 211 -6.91 -2.13 55.85
C GLY A 211 -6.52 -2.75 54.51
N GLN A 212 -7.00 -2.21 53.39
CA GLN A 212 -6.53 -2.59 52.05
C GLN A 212 -5.10 -2.11 51.76
N ALA A 213 -4.73 -0.88 52.16
CA ALA A 213 -3.35 -0.39 51.99
C ALA A 213 -2.34 -1.25 52.75
N ALA A 214 -2.66 -1.61 54.01
CA ALA A 214 -1.87 -2.55 54.81
C ALA A 214 -1.76 -3.92 54.14
N PHE A 215 -2.84 -4.42 53.54
CA PHE A 215 -2.84 -5.70 52.82
C PHE A 215 -2.01 -5.68 51.53
N TYR A 216 -2.01 -4.57 50.77
CA TYR A 216 -1.11 -4.42 49.62
C TYR A 216 0.35 -4.33 50.05
N TYR A 217 0.68 -3.60 51.12
CA TYR A 217 2.05 -3.60 51.66
C TYR A 217 2.47 -4.95 52.24
N THR A 218 1.53 -5.76 52.74
CA THR A 218 1.81 -7.14 53.20
C THR A 218 2.19 -8.03 52.01
N GLN A 219 1.40 -8.03 50.93
CA GLN A 219 1.75 -8.74 49.67
C GLN A 219 3.04 -8.22 49.01
N ALA A 220 3.37 -6.94 49.22
CA ALA A 220 4.64 -6.38 48.75
C ALA A 220 5.86 -6.85 49.56
N LEU A 221 5.66 -7.35 50.79
CA LEU A 221 6.74 -7.85 51.66
C LEU A 221 7.03 -9.34 51.47
N GLU A 222 6.04 -10.12 51.04
CA GLU A 222 6.23 -11.50 50.56
C GLU A 222 7.37 -11.52 49.53
N ASP A 223 8.36 -12.40 49.71
CA ASP A 223 9.56 -12.62 48.87
C ASP A 223 10.49 -11.40 48.69
N LEU A 224 10.09 -10.19 49.10
CA LEU A 224 10.89 -8.96 48.95
C LEU A 224 12.21 -9.05 49.73
N GLN A 225 12.20 -9.73 50.89
CA GLN A 225 13.43 -9.97 51.64
C GLN A 225 14.43 -10.85 50.87
N GLU A 226 13.97 -11.78 50.05
CA GLU A 226 14.83 -12.64 49.21
C GLU A 226 15.41 -11.86 48.02
N HIS A 227 14.61 -11.00 47.39
CA HIS A 227 15.09 -10.06 46.37
C HIS A 227 16.08 -9.01 46.93
N VAL A 228 15.95 -8.63 48.19
CA VAL A 228 16.95 -7.79 48.89
C VAL A 228 18.22 -8.58 49.21
N ASN A 229 18.11 -9.82 49.70
CA ASN A 229 19.25 -10.68 50.04
C ASN A 229 20.07 -11.06 48.80
N SER A 230 19.44 -11.20 47.64
CA SER A 230 20.08 -11.44 46.33
C SER A 230 20.63 -10.17 45.67
N GLY A 231 20.45 -8.99 46.29
CA GLY A 231 20.96 -7.71 45.77
C GLY A 231 20.17 -7.14 44.58
N VAL A 232 19.00 -7.70 44.26
CA VAL A 232 18.13 -7.25 43.15
C VAL A 232 17.30 -6.02 43.54
N ILE A 233 16.99 -5.81 44.83
CA ILE A 233 16.24 -4.64 45.30
C ILE A 233 16.96 -3.98 46.49
N GLU A 234 16.95 -2.64 46.54
CA GLU A 234 17.52 -1.89 47.67
C GLU A 234 16.83 -2.25 49.00
N GLY A 235 17.60 -2.62 50.02
CA GLY A 235 17.06 -2.99 51.34
C GLY A 235 16.27 -1.89 52.07
N VAL A 236 16.33 -0.63 51.61
CA VAL A 236 15.47 0.45 52.12
C VAL A 236 13.99 0.26 51.75
N TRP A 237 13.70 -0.42 50.62
CA TRP A 237 12.33 -0.71 50.21
C TRP A 237 11.64 -1.65 51.19
N HIS A 238 12.29 -2.76 51.58
CA HIS A 238 11.78 -3.67 52.60
C HIS A 238 11.50 -2.95 53.94
N ARG A 239 12.43 -2.10 54.39
CA ARG A 239 12.25 -1.30 55.62
C ARG A 239 11.06 -0.35 55.53
N LEU A 240 10.92 0.36 54.41
CA LEU A 240 9.83 1.30 54.19
C LEU A 240 8.47 0.61 54.03
N CYS A 241 8.39 -0.49 53.27
CA CYS A 241 7.17 -1.28 53.14
C CYS A 241 6.76 -1.89 54.49
N THR A 242 7.71 -2.35 55.31
CA THR A 242 7.41 -2.86 56.67
C THR A 242 6.85 -1.74 57.55
N LEU A 243 7.48 -0.56 57.55
CA LEU A 243 7.02 0.62 58.28
C LEU A 243 5.61 1.05 57.83
N LYS A 244 5.36 1.14 56.52
CA LYS A 244 4.05 1.51 55.97
C LYS A 244 2.98 0.45 56.23
N GLN A 245 3.33 -0.84 56.21
CA GLN A 245 2.43 -1.94 56.59
C GLN A 245 1.92 -1.75 58.03
N LYS A 246 2.82 -1.48 58.98
CA LYS A 246 2.47 -1.23 60.38
C LYS A 246 1.68 0.07 60.55
N TYR A 247 2.09 1.15 59.87
CA TYR A 247 1.39 2.43 59.91
C TYR A 247 -0.06 2.34 59.38
N MET A 248 -0.27 1.72 58.22
CA MET A 248 -1.61 1.54 57.65
C MET A 248 -2.49 0.62 58.50
N THR A 249 -1.89 -0.39 59.15
CA THR A 249 -2.58 -1.26 60.13
C THR A 249 -3.06 -0.44 61.34
N SER A 250 -2.22 0.46 61.86
CA SER A 250 -2.56 1.39 62.95
C SER A 250 -3.74 2.31 62.57
N ILE A 251 -3.72 2.92 61.38
CA ILE A 251 -4.84 3.74 60.87
C ILE A 251 -6.12 2.91 60.77
N ALA A 252 -6.04 1.70 60.21
CA ALA A 252 -7.22 0.86 59.99
C ALA A 252 -7.93 0.48 61.29
N HIS A 253 -7.17 0.14 62.34
CA HIS A 253 -7.70 -0.16 63.67
C HIS A 253 -8.19 1.07 64.43
N PHE A 254 -7.51 2.22 64.33
CA PHE A 254 -7.97 3.48 64.95
C PHE A 254 -9.37 3.90 64.44
N TYR A 255 -9.59 3.83 63.13
CA TYR A 255 -10.90 4.15 62.55
C TYR A 255 -11.94 3.04 62.77
N ALA A 256 -11.54 1.77 62.97
CA ALA A 256 -12.45 0.71 63.42
C ALA A 256 -12.93 0.98 64.85
N ALA A 257 -12.01 1.30 65.78
CA ALA A 257 -12.36 1.66 67.15
C ALA A 257 -13.29 2.87 67.23
N THR A 258 -13.13 3.85 66.34
CA THR A 258 -14.05 5.00 66.26
C THR A 258 -15.47 4.55 65.93
N VAL A 259 -15.64 3.61 64.99
CA VAL A 259 -16.95 3.03 64.63
C VAL A 259 -17.55 2.24 65.78
N ASP A 260 -16.76 1.42 66.46
CA ASP A 260 -17.23 0.60 67.58
C ASP A 260 -17.60 1.49 68.79
N SER A 261 -16.85 2.58 69.02
CA SER A 261 -17.20 3.61 70.00
C SER A 261 -18.50 4.34 69.65
N ASP A 262 -18.72 4.69 68.37
CA ASP A 262 -19.99 5.29 67.90
C ASP A 262 -21.18 4.30 68.06
N ASN A 263 -20.92 2.99 67.96
CA ASN A 263 -21.91 1.93 68.22
C ASN A 263 -22.12 1.63 69.71
N GLY A 264 -21.35 2.24 70.62
CA GLY A 264 -21.41 2.00 72.07
C GLY A 264 -20.67 0.76 72.56
N GLU A 265 -19.83 0.13 71.73
CA GLU A 265 -19.02 -1.05 72.07
C GLU A 265 -17.59 -0.65 72.55
N ALA A 266 -17.52 0.18 73.58
CA ALA A 266 -16.28 0.71 74.16
C ALA A 266 -15.20 -0.37 74.46
N GLY A 267 -15.60 -1.56 74.90
CA GLY A 267 -14.67 -2.66 75.16
C GLY A 267 -13.95 -3.16 73.90
N ARG A 268 -14.65 -3.22 72.76
CA ARG A 268 -14.06 -3.58 71.44
C ARG A 268 -13.23 -2.44 70.88
N ALA A 269 -13.71 -1.20 71.04
CA ALA A 269 -12.95 -0.01 70.66
C ALA A 269 -11.57 0.03 71.35
N LEU A 270 -11.50 -0.32 72.63
CA LEU A 270 -10.22 -0.43 73.36
C LEU A 270 -9.29 -1.50 72.80
N ALA A 271 -9.79 -2.70 72.52
CA ALA A 271 -8.97 -3.76 71.92
C ALA A 271 -8.41 -3.33 70.55
N HIS A 272 -9.20 -2.62 69.73
CA HIS A 272 -8.72 -2.03 68.48
C HIS A 272 -7.70 -0.90 68.70
N LEU A 273 -7.88 -0.01 69.69
CA LEU A 273 -6.94 1.07 69.99
C LEU A 273 -5.60 0.54 70.52
N ALA A 274 -5.61 -0.52 71.33
CA ALA A 274 -4.39 -1.16 71.83
C ALA A 274 -3.52 -1.70 70.68
N VAL A 275 -4.13 -2.41 69.72
CA VAL A 275 -3.46 -2.88 68.50
C VAL A 275 -2.97 -1.70 67.64
N ALA A 276 -3.77 -0.63 67.53
CA ALA A 276 -3.38 0.57 66.79
C ALA A 276 -2.17 1.28 67.43
N GLU A 277 -2.11 1.35 68.76
CA GLU A 277 -1.01 1.98 69.49
C GLU A 277 0.27 1.13 69.41
N ALA A 278 0.16 -0.19 69.61
CA ALA A 278 1.30 -1.11 69.51
C ALA A 278 1.92 -1.09 68.10
N THR A 279 1.10 -1.16 67.05
CA THR A 279 1.57 -1.08 65.66
C THR A 279 2.10 0.31 65.27
N GLY A 280 1.54 1.40 65.83
CA GLY A 280 2.03 2.76 65.64
C GLY A 280 3.41 2.99 66.28
N LYS A 281 3.60 2.54 67.54
CA LYS A 281 4.89 2.60 68.25
C LYS A 281 5.97 1.79 67.53
N GLU A 282 5.63 0.61 67.00
CA GLU A 282 6.59 -0.20 66.22
C GLU A 282 6.94 0.46 64.88
N ALA A 283 5.97 1.04 64.17
CA ALA A 283 6.24 1.81 62.96
C ALA A 283 7.18 3.00 63.24
N LEU A 284 6.99 3.72 64.36
CA LEU A 284 7.89 4.79 64.80
C LEU A 284 9.29 4.27 65.15
N ARG A 285 9.41 3.11 65.82
CA ARG A 285 10.71 2.48 66.10
C ARG A 285 11.48 2.18 64.81
N LEU A 286 10.78 1.72 63.77
CA LEU A 286 11.35 1.39 62.47
C LEU A 286 11.87 2.62 61.70
N THR A 287 11.45 3.86 61.97
CA THR A 287 11.99 5.05 61.27
C THR A 287 13.48 5.24 61.53
N THR A 288 13.96 4.89 62.73
CA THR A 288 15.39 4.91 63.10
C THR A 288 16.21 3.97 62.21
N SER A 289 15.62 2.85 61.76
CA SER A 289 16.27 1.89 60.87
C SER A 289 16.32 2.34 59.40
N LEU A 290 15.56 3.37 59.02
CA LEU A 290 15.55 3.88 57.65
C LEU A 290 16.89 4.57 57.32
N GLY A 291 17.39 5.37 58.27
CA GLY A 291 18.71 6.00 58.25
C GLY A 291 18.92 7.04 57.13
N TYR A 292 20.10 7.68 57.13
CA TYR A 292 20.53 8.54 56.02
C TYR A 292 21.16 7.68 54.91
N SER A 293 20.33 6.90 54.23
CA SER A 293 20.74 6.06 53.10
C SER A 293 20.58 6.83 51.80
N PRO A 294 21.64 7.05 50.99
CA PRO A 294 21.53 7.66 49.67
C PRO A 294 20.88 6.66 48.69
N SER A 295 19.56 6.60 48.70
CA SER A 295 18.73 5.82 47.76
C SER A 295 18.45 6.65 46.50
N GLN A 296 18.45 6.03 45.32
CA GLN A 296 17.99 6.69 44.09
C GLN A 296 16.45 6.75 44.00
N SER A 297 15.79 5.95 44.85
CA SER A 297 14.36 5.70 44.85
C SER A 297 13.57 6.56 45.84
N LEU A 298 14.24 7.16 46.84
CA LEU A 298 13.63 7.87 47.98
C LEU A 298 14.29 9.23 48.24
N GLY A 299 13.49 10.23 48.66
CA GLY A 299 14.00 11.57 48.98
C GLY A 299 14.91 11.60 50.22
N ALA A 300 15.91 12.48 50.23
CA ALA A 300 16.91 12.57 51.31
C ALA A 300 16.32 13.01 52.67
N ASP A 301 15.14 13.62 52.66
CA ASP A 301 14.34 14.04 53.82
C ASP A 301 13.28 13.01 54.24
N ALA A 302 13.12 11.90 53.51
CA ALA A 302 12.03 10.96 53.73
C ALA A 302 12.01 10.38 55.16
N ALA A 303 13.18 10.11 55.74
CA ALA A 303 13.30 9.56 57.09
C ALA A 303 12.83 10.55 58.18
N SER A 304 13.13 11.85 58.04
CA SER A 304 12.69 12.88 59.01
C SER A 304 11.20 13.16 58.88
N VAL A 305 10.69 13.28 57.65
CA VAL A 305 9.25 13.47 57.38
C VAL A 305 8.42 12.30 57.92
N LEU A 306 8.83 11.05 57.70
CA LEU A 306 8.14 9.88 58.26
C LEU A 306 8.18 9.85 59.79
N THR A 307 9.30 10.24 60.40
CA THR A 307 9.43 10.31 61.86
C THR A 307 8.49 11.35 62.47
N GLU A 308 8.33 12.51 61.85
CA GLU A 308 7.38 13.53 62.29
C GLU A 308 5.92 13.05 62.16
N ILE A 309 5.55 12.47 61.01
CA ILE A 309 4.21 11.94 60.75
C ILE A 309 3.86 10.86 61.78
N LEU A 310 4.74 9.88 62.00
CA LEU A 310 4.52 8.77 62.92
C LEU A 310 4.51 9.19 64.39
N LYS A 311 5.34 10.17 64.78
CA LYS A 311 5.33 10.72 66.13
C LYS A 311 3.99 11.40 66.45
N ASN A 312 3.53 12.27 65.54
CA ASN A 312 2.26 12.98 65.69
C ASN A 312 1.08 11.98 65.69
N TRP A 313 1.09 11.00 64.78
CA TRP A 313 0.08 9.94 64.72
C TRP A 313 0.03 9.10 66.01
N THR A 314 1.18 8.63 66.48
CA THR A 314 1.25 7.80 67.70
C THR A 314 0.73 8.57 68.91
N GLN A 315 1.03 9.86 69.02
CA GLN A 315 0.47 10.72 70.07
C GLN A 315 -1.07 10.77 69.99
N THR A 316 -1.66 11.01 68.81
CA THR A 316 -3.13 11.02 68.65
C THR A 316 -3.78 9.68 69.01
N VAL A 317 -3.15 8.55 68.68
CA VAL A 317 -3.66 7.21 69.06
C VAL A 317 -3.59 7.01 70.58
N THR A 318 -2.47 7.35 71.21
CA THR A 318 -2.30 7.26 72.68
C THR A 318 -3.28 8.15 73.44
N GLU A 319 -3.52 9.38 72.97
CA GLU A 319 -4.49 10.31 73.56
C GLU A 319 -5.93 9.78 73.47
N LEU A 320 -6.31 9.16 72.33
CA LEU A 320 -7.63 8.55 72.20
C LEU A 320 -7.75 7.27 73.04
N HIS A 321 -6.74 6.41 73.07
CA HIS A 321 -6.72 5.20 73.93
C HIS A 321 -6.96 5.56 75.39
N ALA A 322 -6.13 6.45 75.95
CA ALA A 322 -6.24 6.85 77.36
C ALA A 322 -7.59 7.53 77.68
N ARG A 323 -8.21 8.20 76.71
CA ARG A 323 -9.56 8.76 76.87
C ARG A 323 -10.62 7.66 76.90
N THR A 324 -10.65 6.76 75.91
CA THR A 324 -11.63 5.68 75.84
C THR A 324 -11.47 4.70 77.01
N GLU A 325 -10.24 4.50 77.50
CA GLU A 325 -9.92 3.66 78.66
C GLU A 325 -10.56 4.26 79.92
N LYS A 326 -10.33 5.55 80.16
CA LYS A 326 -11.00 6.31 81.21
C LYS A 326 -12.53 6.29 81.09
N ASP A 327 -13.07 6.53 79.89
CA ASP A 327 -14.52 6.53 79.70
C ASP A 327 -15.11 5.12 79.92
N ASN A 328 -14.40 4.04 79.60
CA ASN A 328 -14.81 2.67 79.93
C ASN A 328 -14.72 2.39 81.44
N ASP A 329 -13.62 2.76 82.11
CA ASP A 329 -13.40 2.51 83.54
C ASP A 329 -14.36 3.29 84.46
N PHE A 330 -14.82 4.47 84.04
CA PHE A 330 -15.72 5.31 84.84
C PHE A 330 -17.19 5.28 84.40
N VAL A 331 -17.51 4.89 83.16
CA VAL A 331 -18.88 4.91 82.62
C VAL A 331 -19.32 3.52 82.16
N TYR A 332 -18.69 2.95 81.14
CA TYR A 332 -19.27 1.81 80.41
C TYR A 332 -19.02 0.44 81.04
N HIS A 333 -17.90 0.25 81.75
CA HIS A 333 -17.46 -0.98 82.41
C HIS A 333 -17.52 -2.24 81.52
N GLN A 334 -17.28 -2.10 80.22
CA GLN A 334 -17.32 -3.22 79.28
C GLN A 334 -16.02 -4.02 79.33
N LEU A 335 -16.15 -5.35 79.18
CA LEU A 335 -15.00 -6.25 79.09
C LEU A 335 -14.24 -5.99 77.80
N VAL A 336 -12.93 -5.72 77.92
CA VAL A 336 -12.02 -5.58 76.77
C VAL A 336 -11.69 -6.98 76.23
N PRO A 337 -12.02 -7.30 74.96
CA PRO A 337 -11.65 -8.57 74.34
C PRO A 337 -10.13 -8.67 74.17
N LYS A 338 -9.61 -9.90 74.13
CA LYS A 338 -8.19 -10.13 73.77
C LYS A 338 -7.97 -9.81 72.30
N GLU A 339 -6.76 -9.39 71.94
CA GLU A 339 -6.38 -9.02 70.56
C GLU A 339 -6.72 -10.12 69.53
N GLU A 340 -6.58 -11.39 69.89
CA GLU A 340 -6.92 -12.56 69.05
C GLU A 340 -8.42 -12.71 68.76
N SER A 341 -9.29 -12.13 69.60
CA SER A 341 -10.76 -12.17 69.47
C SER A 341 -11.35 -10.96 68.76
N VAL A 342 -10.49 -10.06 68.29
CA VAL A 342 -10.88 -8.86 67.54
C VAL A 342 -11.31 -9.24 66.12
N PRO A 343 -12.47 -8.76 65.61
CA PRO A 343 -12.92 -9.07 64.25
C PRO A 343 -11.90 -8.66 63.17
N PRO A 344 -11.69 -9.48 62.12
CA PRO A 344 -10.79 -9.12 61.03
C PRO A 344 -11.29 -7.88 60.29
N LEU A 345 -10.39 -6.92 60.07
CA LEU A 345 -10.70 -5.68 59.38
C LEU A 345 -11.24 -5.94 57.97
N GLY A 346 -12.37 -5.30 57.64
CA GLY A 346 -12.88 -5.26 56.27
C GLY A 346 -11.88 -4.59 55.34
N LYS A 347 -11.78 -5.06 54.09
CA LYS A 347 -10.87 -4.53 53.08
C LYS A 347 -11.66 -3.94 51.91
N MET A 348 -11.24 -2.78 51.40
CA MET A 348 -11.86 -2.15 50.22
C MET A 348 -10.77 -1.53 49.33
N SER A 349 -10.62 -2.04 48.11
CA SER A 349 -9.74 -1.42 47.13
C SER A 349 -10.45 -0.30 46.37
N ALA A 350 -9.83 0.88 46.38
CA ALA A 350 -10.19 2.00 45.53
C ALA A 350 -9.33 2.05 44.26
N VAL A 351 -8.39 1.10 44.10
CA VAL A 351 -7.37 1.14 43.06
C VAL A 351 -7.33 -0.11 42.18
N LYS A 352 -7.13 0.12 40.88
CA LYS A 352 -6.85 -0.89 39.87
C LYS A 352 -5.64 -0.44 39.05
N SER A 353 -4.91 -1.38 38.45
CA SER A 353 -3.94 -1.06 37.41
C SER A 353 -4.69 -0.50 36.19
N THR A 354 -4.25 0.63 35.65
CA THR A 354 -4.88 1.21 34.44
C THR A 354 -4.39 0.45 33.20
N PRO A 355 -5.26 -0.18 32.40
CA PRO A 355 -4.83 -0.85 31.17
C PRO A 355 -4.11 0.11 30.23
N LEU A 356 -3.08 -0.36 29.52
CA LEU A 356 -2.30 0.49 28.60
C LEU A 356 -3.18 1.14 27.53
N THR A 357 -4.21 0.43 27.04
CA THR A 357 -5.24 0.97 26.13
C THR A 357 -6.05 2.12 26.72
N GLU A 358 -6.35 2.13 28.03
CA GLU A 358 -6.99 3.29 28.67
C GLU A 358 -6.04 4.50 28.75
N LEU A 359 -4.72 4.28 28.85
CA LEU A 359 -3.71 5.35 28.87
C LEU A 359 -3.56 6.03 27.50
N TYR A 360 -3.58 5.27 26.40
CA TYR A 360 -3.51 5.82 25.04
C TYR A 360 -4.86 6.32 24.50
N GLY A 361 -5.99 5.84 25.04
CA GLY A 361 -7.33 6.13 24.52
C GLY A 361 -8.08 7.30 25.19
N LYS A 362 -7.68 7.73 26.40
CA LYS A 362 -8.40 8.82 27.12
C LYS A 362 -7.97 10.23 26.74
N ASP A 363 -6.72 10.42 26.34
CA ASP A 363 -6.14 11.73 26.15
C ASP A 363 -6.06 12.10 24.66
N THR A 364 -7.00 12.93 24.19
CA THR A 364 -6.94 13.59 22.87
C THR A 364 -5.62 14.38 22.70
N ASP A 365 -5.02 14.84 23.80
CA ASP A 365 -3.73 15.51 23.81
C ASP A 365 -2.56 14.54 23.60
N LEU A 366 -2.68 13.27 23.99
CA LEU A 366 -1.63 12.28 23.74
C LEU A 366 -1.53 11.93 22.25
N GLN A 367 -2.65 11.91 21.52
CA GLN A 367 -2.64 11.79 20.06
C GLN A 367 -1.91 12.96 19.39
N LYS A 368 -2.06 14.19 19.91
CA LYS A 368 -1.28 15.36 19.45
C LYS A 368 0.23 15.24 19.76
N ILE A 369 0.57 14.68 20.92
CA ILE A 369 1.97 14.45 21.35
C ILE A 369 2.65 13.40 20.46
N ILE A 370 1.98 12.27 20.21
CA ILE A 370 2.47 11.18 19.34
C ILE A 370 2.68 11.71 17.91
N GLY A 371 1.71 12.47 17.39
CA GLY A 371 1.71 13.01 16.04
C GLY A 371 1.38 11.95 14.97
N GLY A 372 1.53 12.33 13.70
CA GLY A 372 1.36 11.40 12.57
C GLY A 372 2.44 10.32 12.52
N ASP A 373 2.15 9.25 11.78
CA ASP A 373 3.10 8.16 11.49
C ASP A 373 4.30 8.68 10.68
N ILE A 374 5.51 8.56 11.25
CA ILE A 374 6.76 8.95 10.59
C ILE A 374 6.92 8.21 9.25
N PHE A 375 6.52 6.94 9.20
CA PHE A 375 6.72 6.06 8.05
C PHE A 375 5.43 5.85 7.22
N HIS A 376 4.49 6.78 7.24
CA HIS A 376 3.22 6.68 6.48
C HIS A 376 3.40 6.30 4.99
N LYS A 377 4.44 6.82 4.33
CA LYS A 377 4.80 6.52 2.92
C LYS A 377 5.34 5.10 2.70
N LEU A 378 5.81 4.42 3.75
CA LEU A 378 6.46 3.11 3.66
C LEU A 378 5.40 2.00 3.75
N VAL A 379 5.04 1.43 2.61
CA VAL A 379 4.01 0.39 2.50
C VAL A 379 4.68 -1.00 2.40
N PRO A 380 4.32 -1.99 3.25
CA PRO A 380 4.88 -3.34 3.18
C PRO A 380 4.67 -4.02 1.83
N LEU A 381 5.63 -4.86 1.42
CA LEU A 381 5.46 -5.80 0.30
C LEU A 381 4.18 -6.64 0.40
N SER A 382 3.81 -7.11 1.61
CA SER A 382 2.57 -7.84 1.84
C SER A 382 1.34 -7.00 1.54
N VAL A 383 1.35 -5.70 1.89
CA VAL A 383 0.26 -4.77 1.62
C VAL A 383 0.22 -4.39 0.14
N HIS A 384 1.36 -4.26 -0.54
CA HIS A 384 1.39 -4.09 -1.99
C HIS A 384 0.81 -5.30 -2.74
N ALA A 385 1.09 -6.52 -2.28
CA ALA A 385 0.49 -7.74 -2.83
C ALA A 385 -1.03 -7.77 -2.60
N SER A 386 -1.50 -7.52 -1.38
CA SER A 386 -2.94 -7.51 -1.05
C SER A 386 -3.70 -6.34 -1.68
N SER A 387 -3.07 -5.17 -1.84
CA SER A 387 -3.62 -4.02 -2.58
C SER A 387 -3.69 -4.29 -4.09
N SER A 388 -2.75 -5.06 -4.64
CA SER A 388 -2.79 -5.54 -6.03
C SER A 388 -3.93 -6.55 -6.23
N MET A 389 -4.12 -7.50 -5.31
CA MET A 389 -5.27 -8.42 -5.32
C MET A 389 -6.61 -7.67 -5.20
N TYR A 390 -6.70 -6.65 -4.33
CA TYR A 390 -7.88 -5.79 -4.25
C TYR A 390 -8.12 -5.00 -5.53
N SER A 391 -7.07 -4.46 -6.13
CA SER A 391 -7.14 -3.74 -7.41
C SER A 391 -7.62 -4.65 -8.54
N GLU A 392 -7.27 -5.94 -8.52
CA GLU A 392 -7.80 -6.93 -9.45
C GLU A 392 -9.29 -7.21 -9.24
N GLU A 393 -9.75 -7.44 -7.99
CA GLU A 393 -11.20 -7.61 -7.72
C GLU A 393 -12.01 -6.33 -8.01
N LYS A 394 -11.44 -5.14 -7.76
CA LYS A 394 -12.04 -3.84 -8.15
C LYS A 394 -12.12 -3.70 -9.67
N ALA A 395 -11.08 -4.07 -10.41
CA ALA A 395 -11.07 -4.07 -11.87
C ALA A 395 -12.04 -5.09 -12.46
N LYS A 396 -12.19 -6.27 -11.84
CA LYS A 396 -13.15 -7.31 -12.21
C LYS A 396 -14.60 -6.86 -12.00
N MET A 397 -14.90 -6.21 -10.88
CA MET A 397 -16.20 -5.56 -10.63
C MET A 397 -16.48 -4.47 -11.67
N LEU A 398 -15.52 -3.57 -11.90
CA LEU A 398 -15.68 -2.48 -12.87
C LEU A 398 -15.88 -3.00 -14.31
N ARG A 399 -15.17 -4.06 -14.71
CA ARG A 399 -15.38 -4.74 -16.01
C ARG A 399 -16.78 -5.31 -16.12
N ALA A 400 -17.24 -6.06 -15.11
CA ALA A 400 -18.58 -6.68 -15.11
C ALA A 400 -19.72 -5.64 -15.14
N GLU A 401 -19.59 -4.51 -14.43
CA GLU A 401 -20.58 -3.43 -14.49
C GLU A 401 -20.47 -2.61 -15.79
N THR A 402 -19.28 -2.48 -16.40
CA THR A 402 -19.12 -1.86 -17.73
C THR A 402 -19.78 -2.72 -18.82
N GLU A 403 -19.47 -4.02 -18.84
CA GLU A 403 -20.06 -5.02 -19.76
C GLU A 403 -21.60 -5.04 -19.66
N ARG A 404 -22.15 -5.00 -18.43
CA ARG A 404 -23.60 -4.88 -18.20
C ARG A 404 -24.20 -3.61 -18.77
N VAL A 405 -23.51 -2.48 -18.66
CA VAL A 405 -23.97 -1.21 -19.25
C VAL A 405 -23.92 -1.27 -20.77
N GLU A 406 -22.83 -1.79 -21.35
CA GLU A 406 -22.65 -1.93 -22.79
C GLU A 406 -23.71 -2.85 -23.41
N VAL A 407 -23.91 -4.05 -22.85
CA VAL A 407 -24.97 -4.99 -23.29
C VAL A 407 -26.36 -4.34 -23.21
N ALA A 408 -26.69 -3.69 -22.09
CA ALA A 408 -27.99 -3.04 -21.93
C ALA A 408 -28.13 -1.72 -22.71
N ASP A 409 -27.05 -1.17 -23.27
CA ASP A 409 -27.06 -0.08 -24.25
C ASP A 409 -27.25 -0.63 -25.68
N GLU A 410 -26.63 -1.77 -26.00
CA GLU A 410 -26.77 -2.48 -27.27
C GLU A 410 -28.17 -3.08 -27.44
N GLU A 411 -28.70 -3.79 -26.45
CA GLU A 411 -30.07 -4.35 -26.48
C GLU A 411 -31.12 -3.25 -26.69
N VAL A 412 -30.98 -2.13 -25.99
CA VAL A 412 -31.87 -0.97 -26.13
C VAL A 412 -31.71 -0.32 -27.51
N HIS A 413 -30.49 -0.20 -28.03
CA HIS A 413 -30.23 0.35 -29.36
C HIS A 413 -30.81 -0.55 -30.46
N SER A 414 -30.53 -1.85 -30.44
CA SER A 414 -31.07 -2.84 -31.36
C SER A 414 -32.60 -2.93 -31.29
N GLY A 415 -33.18 -2.82 -30.09
CA GLY A 415 -34.63 -2.76 -29.92
C GLY A 415 -35.28 -1.53 -30.58
N VAL A 416 -34.65 -0.36 -30.46
CA VAL A 416 -35.12 0.89 -31.11
C VAL A 416 -34.90 0.86 -32.63
N GLU A 417 -33.76 0.32 -33.11
CA GLU A 417 -33.47 0.18 -34.54
C GLU A 417 -34.39 -0.83 -35.23
N TYR A 418 -34.68 -1.97 -34.58
CA TYR A 418 -35.63 -2.97 -35.06
C TYR A 418 -37.04 -2.38 -35.28
N LEU A 419 -37.43 -1.40 -34.47
CA LEU A 419 -38.69 -0.66 -34.61
C LEU A 419 -38.57 0.52 -35.61
N GLY A 420 -37.38 0.84 -36.13
CA GLY A 420 -37.16 1.97 -37.04
C GLY A 420 -37.49 3.33 -36.41
N LEU A 421 -37.40 3.44 -35.09
CA LEU A 421 -37.65 4.66 -34.32
C LEU A 421 -36.35 5.48 -34.21
N PRO A 422 -36.40 6.83 -34.12
CA PRO A 422 -37.58 7.70 -34.18
C PRO A 422 -38.08 7.98 -35.61
N ALA A 423 -37.33 7.58 -36.64
CA ALA A 423 -37.57 8.02 -38.02
C ALA A 423 -38.95 7.65 -38.59
N THR A 424 -39.52 6.51 -38.21
CA THR A 424 -40.89 6.13 -38.59
C THR A 424 -41.97 7.04 -37.98
N LEU A 425 -41.70 7.75 -36.88
CA LEU A 425 -42.64 8.71 -36.28
C LEU A 425 -42.70 10.02 -37.07
N ALA A 426 -41.59 10.46 -37.66
CA ALA A 426 -41.56 11.64 -38.53
C ALA A 426 -42.50 11.46 -39.73
N GLY A 427 -42.53 10.27 -40.34
CA GLY A 427 -43.41 9.94 -41.45
C GLY A 427 -44.92 10.06 -41.17
N TYR A 428 -45.34 10.06 -39.89
CA TYR A 428 -46.74 10.29 -39.48
C TYR A 428 -47.08 11.75 -39.19
N LYS A 429 -46.09 12.65 -39.13
CA LYS A 429 -46.29 14.09 -38.88
C LYS A 429 -46.51 14.88 -40.17
N PHE A 430 -45.82 14.53 -41.26
CA PHE A 430 -45.84 15.28 -42.52
C PHE A 430 -46.83 14.68 -43.52
N ALA A 431 -47.89 15.44 -43.83
CA ALA A 431 -48.97 15.05 -44.74
C ALA A 431 -49.10 15.97 -45.98
N GLU A 432 -48.15 16.88 -46.21
CA GLU A 432 -48.12 17.82 -47.33
C GLU A 432 -47.08 17.35 -48.36
N GLU A 433 -47.52 16.90 -49.54
CA GLU A 433 -46.68 16.14 -50.47
C GLU A 433 -45.57 16.93 -51.19
N GLU A 434 -45.70 18.25 -51.34
CA GLU A 434 -44.74 19.06 -52.12
C GLU A 434 -43.47 19.41 -51.36
N ARG A 435 -43.58 19.91 -50.10
CA ARG A 435 -42.41 20.22 -49.25
C ARG A 435 -41.50 19.02 -49.01
N ILE A 436 -42.07 17.82 -49.02
CA ILE A 436 -41.36 16.55 -48.79
C ILE A 436 -40.30 16.31 -49.87
N LEU A 437 -40.56 16.64 -51.14
CA LEU A 437 -39.57 16.44 -52.20
C LEU A 437 -38.39 17.41 -52.07
N GLU A 438 -38.66 18.66 -51.70
CA GLU A 438 -37.66 19.73 -51.54
C GLU A 438 -36.79 19.51 -50.29
N GLU A 439 -37.38 19.09 -49.17
CA GLU A 439 -36.67 18.83 -47.90
C GLU A 439 -35.92 17.47 -47.86
N LEU A 440 -36.23 16.55 -48.77
CA LEU A 440 -35.49 15.27 -48.94
C LEU A 440 -34.48 15.29 -50.10
N ALA A 441 -34.66 16.16 -51.11
CA ALA A 441 -33.68 16.39 -52.17
C ALA A 441 -32.57 17.35 -51.75
N THR A 442 -32.77 18.13 -50.69
CA THR A 442 -31.71 18.96 -50.09
C THR A 442 -30.76 18.11 -49.22
N PRO A 443 -29.43 18.32 -49.29
CA PRO A 443 -28.46 17.64 -48.43
C PRO A 443 -28.74 17.91 -46.96
N THR A 444 -28.55 16.88 -46.12
CA THR A 444 -28.71 17.00 -44.67
C THR A 444 -27.74 18.06 -44.12
N GLY A 445 -28.17 18.86 -43.15
CA GLY A 445 -27.35 19.94 -42.57
C GLY A 445 -25.97 19.48 -42.05
N ASP A 446 -25.87 18.23 -41.58
CA ASP A 446 -24.59 17.61 -41.22
C ASP A 446 -23.68 17.38 -42.42
N VAL A 447 -24.20 16.94 -43.58
CA VAL A 447 -23.42 16.75 -44.81
C VAL A 447 -22.98 18.09 -45.39
N ARG A 448 -23.83 19.13 -45.30
CA ARG A 448 -23.45 20.51 -45.63
C ARG A 448 -22.32 21.04 -44.73
N ARG A 449 -22.37 20.73 -43.42
CA ARG A 449 -21.29 21.06 -42.47
C ARG A 449 -20.01 20.30 -42.79
N MET A 450 -20.10 18.99 -43.05
CA MET A 450 -18.97 18.13 -43.44
C MET A 450 -18.28 18.65 -44.72
N ALA A 451 -19.05 19.00 -45.76
CA ALA A 451 -18.51 19.57 -47.00
C ALA A 451 -17.86 20.95 -46.79
N ALA A 452 -18.46 21.82 -45.96
CA ALA A 452 -17.85 23.09 -45.58
C ALA A 452 -16.55 22.89 -44.78
N GLU A 453 -16.51 21.93 -43.87
CA GLU A 453 -15.31 21.60 -43.09
C GLU A 453 -14.20 21.04 -43.99
N VAL A 454 -14.52 20.14 -44.92
CA VAL A 454 -13.58 19.63 -45.94
C VAL A 454 -13.03 20.76 -46.81
N ALA A 455 -13.87 21.72 -47.20
CA ALA A 455 -13.44 22.89 -47.99
C ALA A 455 -12.50 23.84 -47.20
N GLU A 456 -12.72 24.05 -45.90
CA GLU A 456 -11.75 24.77 -45.06
C GLU A 456 -10.46 23.94 -44.86
N MET A 457 -10.57 22.63 -44.63
CA MET A 457 -9.43 21.71 -44.49
C MET A 457 -8.54 21.68 -45.74
N GLU A 458 -9.06 21.93 -46.94
CA GLU A 458 -8.26 22.07 -48.17
C GLU A 458 -7.48 23.39 -48.25
N LYS A 459 -7.96 24.50 -47.64
CA LYS A 459 -7.25 25.79 -47.63
C LYS A 459 -5.93 25.71 -46.86
N ASP A 460 -5.93 24.98 -45.75
CA ASP A 460 -4.74 24.67 -44.94
C ASP A 460 -3.69 23.82 -45.68
N GLY A 461 -4.08 23.17 -46.79
CA GLY A 461 -3.17 22.43 -47.65
C GLY A 461 -3.84 21.24 -48.35
N LYS A 462 -3.70 21.19 -49.67
CA LYS A 462 -4.26 20.12 -50.50
C LYS A 462 -3.64 18.77 -50.17
N VAL A 463 -4.50 17.78 -49.90
CA VAL A 463 -4.09 16.39 -49.60
C VAL A 463 -3.23 15.80 -50.72
N GLU A 464 -3.57 16.07 -51.99
CA GLU A 464 -2.75 15.64 -53.15
C GLU A 464 -1.31 16.19 -53.11
N GLY A 465 -1.13 17.41 -52.61
CA GLY A 465 0.18 18.02 -52.42
C GLY A 465 0.97 17.37 -51.28
N MET A 466 0.30 17.04 -50.17
CA MET A 466 0.91 16.31 -49.05
C MET A 466 1.26 14.85 -49.40
N MET A 467 0.45 14.19 -50.24
CA MET A 467 0.80 12.88 -50.79
C MET A 467 2.04 12.94 -51.68
N GLU A 468 2.18 14.01 -52.47
CA GLU A 468 3.33 14.18 -53.35
C GLU A 468 4.63 14.52 -52.58
N THR A 469 4.54 15.29 -51.48
CA THR A 469 5.69 15.44 -50.58
C THR A 469 6.03 14.12 -49.87
N LEU A 470 5.03 13.36 -49.40
CA LEU A 470 5.23 12.03 -48.81
C LEU A 470 5.96 11.09 -49.79
N ARG A 471 5.55 11.00 -51.06
CA ARG A 471 6.24 10.19 -52.08
C ARG A 471 7.70 10.60 -52.27
N LYS A 472 7.98 11.91 -52.32
CA LYS A 472 9.35 12.44 -52.45
C LYS A 472 10.22 12.13 -51.23
N LEU A 473 9.67 12.31 -50.02
CA LEU A 473 10.35 11.97 -48.78
C LEU A 473 10.64 10.46 -48.69
N LYS A 474 9.65 9.62 -49.01
CA LYS A 474 9.80 8.16 -49.08
C LYS A 474 10.87 7.71 -50.07
N ALA A 475 10.90 8.30 -51.27
CA ALA A 475 11.94 8.01 -52.27
C ALA A 475 13.34 8.35 -51.74
N LYS A 476 13.49 9.52 -51.11
CA LYS A 476 14.73 9.99 -50.49
C LYS A 476 15.17 9.11 -49.31
N VAL A 477 14.26 8.71 -48.45
CA VAL A 477 14.50 7.77 -47.33
C VAL A 477 14.96 6.41 -47.86
N GLY A 478 14.28 5.86 -48.87
CA GLY A 478 14.66 4.59 -49.50
C GLY A 478 16.01 4.66 -50.20
N GLU A 479 16.35 5.80 -50.81
CA GLU A 479 17.69 6.04 -51.39
C GLU A 479 18.76 6.13 -50.30
N ALA A 480 18.50 6.83 -49.19
CA ALA A 480 19.42 6.93 -48.06
C ALA A 480 19.71 5.55 -47.43
N VAL A 481 18.69 4.71 -47.20
CA VAL A 481 18.87 3.34 -46.68
C VAL A 481 19.74 2.50 -47.62
N ARG A 482 19.46 2.51 -48.93
CA ARG A 482 20.27 1.77 -49.93
C ARG A 482 21.70 2.31 -50.01
N GLY A 483 21.89 3.62 -49.87
CA GLY A 483 23.21 4.25 -49.88
C GLY A 483 24.07 3.83 -48.67
N ILE A 484 23.50 3.81 -47.46
CA ILE A 484 24.22 3.38 -46.24
C ILE A 484 24.56 1.88 -46.28
N GLU A 485 23.66 1.05 -46.81
CA GLU A 485 23.93 -0.38 -47.01
C GLU A 485 25.07 -0.61 -48.01
N LEU A 486 25.04 0.09 -49.16
CA LEU A 486 26.09 0.00 -50.17
C LEU A 486 27.46 0.41 -49.62
N THR A 487 27.57 1.51 -48.87
CA THR A 487 28.87 1.95 -48.33
C THR A 487 29.42 0.99 -47.27
N LEU A 488 28.56 0.37 -46.45
CA LEU A 488 28.95 -0.66 -45.47
C LEU A 488 29.40 -1.97 -46.13
N ASP A 489 28.83 -2.33 -47.28
CA ASP A 489 29.22 -3.52 -48.05
C ASP A 489 30.46 -3.27 -48.93
N GLU A 490 30.66 -2.03 -49.40
CA GLU A 490 31.91 -1.58 -50.02
C GLU A 490 33.09 -1.64 -49.04
N GLU A 491 32.97 -1.13 -47.80
CA GLU A 491 34.03 -1.25 -46.78
C GLU A 491 34.32 -2.72 -46.43
N ALA A 492 33.28 -3.54 -46.27
CA ALA A 492 33.45 -4.96 -45.99
C ALA A 492 34.22 -5.66 -47.13
N ARG A 493 33.88 -5.36 -48.39
CA ARG A 493 34.55 -5.91 -49.58
C ARG A 493 35.98 -5.40 -49.75
N GLU A 494 36.24 -4.12 -49.46
CA GLU A 494 37.59 -3.55 -49.41
C GLU A 494 38.45 -4.27 -48.36
N CYS A 495 37.93 -4.41 -47.13
CA CYS A 495 38.62 -5.07 -46.02
C CYS A 495 38.89 -6.55 -46.32
N GLU A 496 37.93 -7.29 -46.88
CA GLU A 496 38.10 -8.71 -47.24
C GLU A 496 39.09 -8.90 -48.40
N SER A 497 39.06 -8.02 -49.42
CA SER A 497 40.03 -8.01 -50.52
C SER A 497 41.47 -7.80 -50.01
N MET A 498 41.67 -6.85 -49.11
CA MET A 498 43.00 -6.58 -48.52
C MET A 498 43.44 -7.73 -47.60
N ARG A 499 42.53 -8.30 -46.81
CA ARG A 499 42.82 -9.47 -45.97
C ARG A 499 43.14 -10.72 -46.81
N ALA A 500 42.50 -10.91 -47.96
CA ALA A 500 42.83 -12.00 -48.88
C ALA A 500 44.22 -11.83 -49.55
N ARG A 501 44.64 -10.59 -49.82
CA ARG A 501 45.96 -10.28 -50.40
C ARG A 501 47.11 -10.39 -49.40
N TYR A 502 46.92 -9.96 -48.15
CA TYR A 502 47.98 -9.86 -47.15
C TYR A 502 47.89 -10.91 -46.02
N GLN A 503 46.79 -11.66 -45.94
CA GLN A 503 46.57 -12.75 -44.98
C GLN A 503 46.86 -12.30 -43.53
N GLU A 504 47.65 -13.06 -42.76
CA GLU A 504 48.02 -12.73 -41.37
C GLU A 504 48.71 -11.37 -41.20
N LYS A 505 49.26 -10.78 -42.27
CA LYS A 505 49.89 -9.45 -42.22
C LYS A 505 48.85 -8.31 -42.14
N TRP A 506 47.57 -8.56 -42.45
CA TRP A 506 46.48 -7.59 -42.33
C TRP A 506 45.80 -7.68 -40.96
N THR A 507 46.27 -6.90 -39.99
CA THR A 507 45.82 -6.97 -38.59
C THR A 507 44.46 -6.31 -38.31
N GLN A 508 43.76 -5.83 -39.34
CA GLN A 508 42.48 -5.15 -39.19
C GLN A 508 41.34 -6.18 -38.95
N PRO A 509 40.46 -5.99 -37.94
CA PRO A 509 39.37 -6.92 -37.69
C PRO A 509 38.34 -6.89 -38.85
N PRO A 510 37.71 -8.04 -39.18
CA PRO A 510 36.66 -8.11 -40.21
C PRO A 510 35.48 -7.17 -39.90
N ALA A 511 34.83 -6.64 -40.94
CA ALA A 511 33.67 -5.76 -40.80
C ALA A 511 32.49 -6.41 -40.04
N SER A 512 32.35 -7.73 -40.11
CA SER A 512 31.35 -8.51 -39.36
C SER A 512 31.65 -8.65 -37.86
N ALA A 513 32.91 -8.44 -37.45
CA ALA A 513 33.36 -8.51 -36.06
C ALA A 513 33.44 -7.13 -35.38
N HIS A 514 33.36 -6.03 -36.14
CA HIS A 514 33.47 -4.68 -35.59
C HIS A 514 32.15 -4.23 -34.93
N PRO A 515 32.14 -3.81 -33.65
CA PRO A 515 30.90 -3.44 -32.94
C PRO A 515 30.07 -2.38 -33.66
N LYS A 516 30.67 -1.22 -34.03
CA LYS A 516 29.99 -0.14 -34.74
C LYS A 516 29.25 -0.64 -36.01
N ALA A 517 29.89 -1.47 -36.84
CA ALA A 517 29.30 -1.97 -38.07
C ALA A 517 28.15 -2.96 -37.82
N LYS A 518 28.23 -3.75 -36.74
CA LYS A 518 27.14 -4.65 -36.32
C LYS A 518 25.94 -3.87 -35.79
N ASP A 519 26.17 -2.82 -35.01
CA ASP A 519 25.11 -1.97 -34.47
C ASP A 519 24.42 -1.18 -35.60
N SER A 520 25.18 -0.53 -36.50
CA SER A 520 24.62 0.16 -37.67
C SER A 520 23.84 -0.77 -38.62
N ARG A 521 24.31 -2.02 -38.84
CA ARG A 521 23.55 -3.02 -39.62
C ARG A 521 22.26 -3.45 -38.92
N ARG A 522 22.25 -3.61 -37.59
CA ARG A 522 21.04 -3.92 -36.81
C ARG A 522 20.01 -2.78 -36.89
N GLU A 523 20.47 -1.55 -36.75
CA GLU A 523 19.63 -0.35 -36.87
C GLU A 523 19.06 -0.21 -38.29
N LEU A 524 19.87 -0.42 -39.33
CA LEU A 524 19.44 -0.38 -40.72
C LEU A 524 18.38 -1.45 -41.05
N VAL A 525 18.46 -2.66 -40.46
CA VAL A 525 17.41 -3.68 -40.55
C VAL A 525 16.11 -3.21 -39.88
N SER A 526 16.19 -2.59 -38.70
CA SER A 526 15.02 -2.03 -38.00
C SER A 526 14.35 -0.90 -38.78
N TYR A 527 15.14 -0.02 -39.41
CA TYR A 527 14.63 1.05 -40.26
C TYR A 527 14.02 0.52 -41.57
N LYS A 528 14.52 -0.59 -42.13
CA LYS A 528 13.90 -1.28 -43.28
C LYS A 528 12.53 -1.85 -42.93
N ASP A 529 12.41 -2.58 -41.82
CA ASP A 529 11.13 -3.12 -41.34
C ASP A 529 10.10 -2.00 -41.07
N SER A 530 10.56 -0.88 -40.47
CA SER A 530 9.73 0.31 -40.26
C SER A 530 9.30 0.97 -41.59
N LEU A 531 10.17 1.00 -42.61
CA LEU A 531 9.89 1.53 -43.95
C LEU A 531 8.92 0.63 -44.74
N GLU A 532 8.99 -0.69 -44.56
CA GLU A 532 8.07 -1.66 -45.16
C GLU A 532 6.66 -1.51 -44.57
N LYS A 533 6.54 -1.46 -43.23
CA LYS A 533 5.27 -1.18 -42.52
C LYS A 533 4.67 0.17 -42.89
N ALA A 534 5.48 1.22 -42.97
CA ALA A 534 5.04 2.53 -43.47
C ALA A 534 4.57 2.44 -44.94
N THR A 535 5.23 1.61 -45.76
CA THR A 535 4.86 1.41 -47.16
C THR A 535 3.52 0.73 -47.35
N GLU A 536 3.20 -0.27 -46.53
CA GLU A 536 1.85 -0.86 -46.50
C GLU A 536 0.80 0.17 -46.08
N SER A 537 1.09 0.98 -45.07
CA SER A 537 0.20 2.04 -44.58
C SER A 537 -0.09 3.07 -45.68
N ASP A 538 0.95 3.57 -46.35
CA ASP A 538 0.80 4.49 -47.51
C ASP A 538 -0.05 3.86 -48.61
N GLY A 539 0.13 2.56 -48.89
CA GLY A 539 -0.63 1.83 -49.89
C GLY A 539 -2.11 1.75 -49.55
N ARG A 540 -2.46 1.56 -48.28
CA ARG A 540 -3.85 1.58 -47.79
C ARG A 540 -4.48 2.97 -47.93
N LEU A 541 -3.75 4.03 -47.54
CA LEU A 541 -4.21 5.42 -47.70
C LEU A 541 -4.42 5.80 -49.18
N MET A 542 -3.51 5.38 -50.06
CA MET A 542 -3.62 5.58 -51.51
C MET A 542 -4.80 4.82 -52.13
N SER A 543 -5.08 3.60 -51.66
CA SER A 543 -6.24 2.80 -52.10
C SER A 543 -7.55 3.46 -51.66
N LEU A 544 -7.64 3.87 -50.39
CA LEU A 544 -8.81 4.57 -49.83
C LEU A 544 -9.07 5.89 -50.58
N TRP A 545 -8.01 6.64 -50.91
CA TRP A 545 -8.11 7.84 -51.74
C TRP A 545 -8.60 7.56 -53.16
N GLY A 546 -8.17 6.45 -53.77
CA GLY A 546 -8.63 6.04 -55.09
C GLY A 546 -10.12 5.67 -55.14
N VAL A 547 -10.62 4.98 -54.11
CA VAL A 547 -12.02 4.53 -54.03
C VAL A 547 -12.99 5.70 -53.90
N HIS A 548 -12.71 6.67 -53.01
CA HIS A 548 -13.62 7.77 -52.71
C HIS A 548 -13.32 9.07 -53.50
N ARG A 549 -12.39 9.04 -54.47
CA ARG A 549 -11.93 10.24 -55.19
C ARG A 549 -13.07 11.11 -55.75
N ALA A 550 -14.05 10.49 -56.39
CA ALA A 550 -15.18 11.21 -56.99
C ALA A 550 -16.06 11.90 -55.93
N ASP A 551 -16.21 11.28 -54.75
CA ASP A 551 -17.00 11.84 -53.65
C ASP A 551 -16.23 12.96 -52.93
N PHE A 552 -14.89 12.88 -52.85
CA PHE A 552 -14.06 13.98 -52.38
C PHE A 552 -14.11 15.19 -53.32
N GLU A 553 -14.11 14.98 -54.63
CA GLU A 553 -14.20 16.07 -55.61
C GLU A 553 -15.56 16.80 -55.50
N ILE A 554 -16.65 16.11 -55.15
CA ILE A 554 -17.96 16.69 -54.82
C ILE A 554 -17.94 17.42 -53.47
N LEU A 555 -17.40 16.80 -52.41
CA LEU A 555 -17.32 17.43 -51.07
C LEU A 555 -16.45 18.69 -51.06
N ARG A 556 -15.42 18.76 -51.92
CA ARG A 556 -14.53 19.92 -52.10
C ARG A 556 -15.23 21.16 -52.65
N GLU A 557 -16.33 21.02 -53.40
CA GLU A 557 -17.11 22.17 -53.88
C GLU A 557 -17.82 22.92 -52.73
N GLY A 558 -17.84 22.34 -51.53
CA GLY A 558 -18.33 22.97 -50.31
C GLY A 558 -19.83 22.80 -50.09
N GLY A 559 -20.31 23.33 -48.96
CA GLY A 559 -21.69 23.12 -48.49
C GLY A 559 -22.80 23.72 -49.37
N GLU A 560 -22.47 24.58 -50.33
CA GLU A 560 -23.38 25.18 -51.32
C GLU A 560 -23.06 24.72 -52.76
N GLY A 561 -22.24 23.67 -52.91
CA GLY A 561 -21.88 23.11 -54.21
C GLY A 561 -23.08 22.44 -54.90
N ALA A 562 -23.43 22.92 -56.09
CA ALA A 562 -24.55 22.39 -56.87
C ALA A 562 -24.42 20.90 -57.21
N ALA A 563 -23.19 20.34 -57.23
CA ALA A 563 -22.96 18.90 -57.38
C ALA A 563 -23.46 18.07 -56.19
N LEU A 564 -23.42 18.61 -54.96
CA LEU A 564 -23.95 17.94 -53.77
C LEU A 564 -25.48 17.90 -53.80
N ASP A 565 -26.13 19.03 -54.08
CA ASP A 565 -27.58 19.11 -54.25
C ASP A 565 -28.06 18.19 -55.41
N ALA A 566 -27.34 18.17 -56.53
CA ALA A 566 -27.62 17.27 -57.65
C ALA A 566 -27.48 15.78 -57.27
N ALA A 567 -26.50 15.41 -56.46
CA ALA A 567 -26.30 14.03 -56.02
C ALA A 567 -27.43 13.53 -55.09
N PHE A 568 -27.96 14.40 -54.22
CA PHE A 568 -29.13 14.09 -53.39
C PHE A 568 -30.43 14.08 -54.21
N GLY A 569 -30.60 15.00 -55.16
CA GLY A 569 -31.73 15.01 -56.10
C GLY A 569 -31.81 13.75 -56.99
N ASP A 570 -30.68 13.34 -57.58
CA ASP A 570 -30.57 12.12 -58.40
C ASP A 570 -30.81 10.84 -57.57
N ALA A 571 -30.38 10.82 -56.30
CA ALA A 571 -30.74 9.75 -55.36
C ALA A 571 -32.24 9.70 -55.04
N ALA A 572 -32.89 10.86 -54.84
CA ALA A 572 -34.34 10.94 -54.62
C ALA A 572 -35.15 10.52 -55.86
N ILE A 573 -34.69 10.87 -57.06
CA ILE A 573 -35.30 10.44 -58.34
C ILE A 573 -35.15 8.93 -58.52
N ARG A 574 -33.96 8.35 -58.28
CA ARG A 574 -33.76 6.89 -58.30
C ARG A 574 -34.66 6.16 -57.29
N ALA A 575 -34.76 6.67 -56.07
CA ALA A 575 -35.63 6.10 -55.02
C ALA A 575 -37.13 6.14 -55.39
N THR A 576 -37.54 7.07 -56.25
CA THR A 576 -38.93 7.22 -56.72
C THR A 576 -39.21 6.40 -58.00
N THR A 577 -38.19 6.14 -58.83
CA THR A 577 -38.33 5.45 -60.14
C THR A 577 -38.02 3.96 -60.11
N MET A 578 -37.24 3.47 -59.13
CA MET A 578 -36.90 2.06 -59.00
C MET A 578 -38.01 1.24 -58.31
N THR A 579 -39.17 1.09 -58.98
CA THR A 579 -40.07 -0.06 -58.78
C THR A 579 -39.76 -1.14 -59.83
N PRO A 580 -39.10 -2.25 -59.46
CA PRO A 580 -38.75 -3.27 -60.44
C PRO A 580 -39.93 -4.21 -60.76
N THR A 581 -40.24 -4.29 -62.06
CA THR A 581 -40.91 -5.39 -62.78
C THR A 581 -42.41 -5.71 -62.52
N PRO A 582 -43.23 -5.84 -63.59
CA PRO A 582 -44.66 -6.15 -63.50
C PRO A 582 -44.92 -7.68 -63.53
N SER A 583 -44.64 -8.39 -62.44
CA SER A 583 -44.87 -9.84 -62.35
C SER A 583 -45.32 -10.32 -60.96
N GLN A 584 -46.46 -9.81 -60.47
CA GLN A 584 -47.36 -10.61 -59.62
C GLN A 584 -48.75 -9.98 -59.57
N GLU A 585 -49.76 -10.84 -59.45
CA GLU A 585 -51.16 -10.55 -59.69
C GLU A 585 -51.71 -9.42 -58.80
N LYS A 586 -52.55 -8.55 -59.38
CA LYS A 586 -53.45 -7.69 -58.60
C LYS A 586 -54.42 -8.60 -57.84
N SER A 587 -54.10 -8.94 -56.60
CA SER A 587 -55.00 -9.70 -55.74
C SER A 587 -56.29 -8.90 -55.51
N LEU A 588 -57.42 -9.46 -55.95
CA LEU A 588 -58.77 -8.87 -55.85
C LEU A 588 -59.33 -8.97 -54.41
N LEU A 589 -58.47 -8.76 -53.40
CA LEU A 589 -58.78 -8.80 -51.96
C LEU A 589 -58.51 -7.45 -51.25
N ASP A 590 -58.08 -6.39 -51.97
CA ASP A 590 -58.03 -5.00 -51.45
C ASP A 590 -59.35 -4.24 -51.72
N LEU A 591 -60.43 -5.00 -51.99
CA LEU A 591 -61.83 -4.54 -51.99
C LEU A 591 -62.51 -5.12 -50.74
N ASP A 592 -62.32 -4.47 -49.59
CA ASP A 592 -63.19 -4.70 -48.45
C ASP A 592 -64.12 -3.49 -48.24
N PHE A 593 -65.36 -3.80 -47.88
CA PHE A 593 -66.40 -2.81 -47.63
C PHE A 593 -66.21 -2.19 -46.24
N GLY A 594 -66.69 -0.97 -46.05
CA GLY A 594 -66.34 -0.18 -44.87
C GLY A 594 -66.90 -0.74 -43.57
N ASP A 595 -66.09 -0.65 -42.51
CA ASP A 595 -66.54 -0.66 -41.12
C ASP A 595 -65.87 0.53 -40.40
N PRO A 596 -66.61 1.39 -39.66
CA PRO A 596 -66.09 2.65 -39.16
C PRO A 596 -65.39 2.46 -37.81
N THR A 597 -64.19 1.87 -37.82
CA THR A 597 -63.31 1.91 -36.64
C THR A 597 -62.92 3.37 -36.35
N PRO A 598 -62.93 3.82 -35.08
CA PRO A 598 -62.61 5.19 -34.75
C PRO A 598 -61.16 5.46 -35.14
N LYS A 599 -60.94 6.50 -35.96
CA LYS A 599 -59.59 7.02 -36.26
C LYS A 599 -58.92 7.38 -34.94
N MET A 600 -58.05 6.52 -34.43
CA MET A 600 -57.17 6.91 -33.34
C MET A 600 -56.27 8.03 -33.83
N ASP A 601 -56.06 9.05 -33.00
CA ASP A 601 -55.12 10.12 -33.30
C ASP A 601 -53.70 9.55 -33.37
N VAL A 602 -53.29 9.15 -34.58
CA VAL A 602 -51.95 8.67 -34.93
C VAL A 602 -50.88 9.62 -34.39
N LYS A 603 -51.17 10.94 -34.39
CA LYS A 603 -50.33 12.00 -33.83
C LYS A 603 -50.19 11.94 -32.29
N ARG A 604 -51.25 11.57 -31.56
CA ARG A 604 -51.20 11.42 -30.09
C ARG A 604 -50.35 10.21 -29.70
N VAL A 605 -50.60 9.06 -30.32
CA VAL A 605 -49.82 7.83 -30.06
C VAL A 605 -48.35 8.02 -30.47
N ALA A 606 -48.07 8.71 -31.57
CA ALA A 606 -46.69 9.07 -31.96
C ALA A 606 -46.01 9.98 -30.91
N GLY A 607 -46.69 11.02 -30.42
CA GLY A 607 -46.14 11.90 -29.39
C GLY A 607 -45.89 11.20 -28.03
N GLU A 608 -46.72 10.23 -27.67
CA GLU A 608 -46.50 9.37 -26.50
C GLU A 608 -45.25 8.48 -26.65
N ILE A 609 -44.99 7.94 -27.85
CA ILE A 609 -43.77 7.17 -28.13
C ILE A 609 -42.53 8.09 -28.08
N GLU A 610 -42.61 9.35 -28.54
CA GLU A 610 -41.51 10.33 -28.42
C GLU A 610 -41.17 10.65 -26.95
N GLN A 611 -42.17 10.72 -26.06
CA GLN A 611 -41.93 10.90 -24.62
C GLN A 611 -41.24 9.68 -23.98
N LEU A 612 -41.60 8.46 -24.40
CA LEU A 612 -40.94 7.24 -23.96
C LEU A 612 -39.50 7.14 -24.50
N LEU A 613 -39.24 7.53 -25.75
CA LEU A 613 -37.89 7.61 -26.32
C LEU A 613 -37.02 8.66 -25.59
N SER A 614 -37.57 9.83 -25.27
CA SER A 614 -36.89 10.84 -24.45
C SER A 614 -36.56 10.31 -23.04
N THR A 615 -37.46 9.53 -22.44
CA THR A 615 -37.22 8.85 -21.16
C THR A 615 -36.09 7.83 -21.26
N LEU A 616 -36.03 7.08 -22.36
CA LEU A 616 -34.97 6.11 -22.67
C LEU A 616 -33.59 6.79 -22.77
N GLU A 617 -33.49 7.95 -23.42
CA GLU A 617 -32.24 8.73 -23.45
C GLU A 617 -31.83 9.26 -22.07
N ILE A 618 -32.79 9.68 -21.25
CA ILE A 618 -32.52 10.12 -19.88
C ILE A 618 -31.96 8.96 -19.05
N LEU A 619 -32.54 7.75 -19.17
CA LEU A 619 -32.03 6.55 -18.52
C LEU A 619 -30.63 6.16 -19.01
N LYS A 620 -30.36 6.28 -20.32
CA LYS A 620 -29.01 6.09 -20.88
C LYS A 620 -28.00 7.09 -20.30
N ARG A 621 -28.37 8.38 -20.20
CA ARG A 621 -27.53 9.43 -19.57
C ARG A 621 -27.33 9.19 -18.07
N GLU A 622 -28.35 8.72 -17.35
CA GLU A 622 -28.24 8.35 -15.94
C GLU A 622 -27.31 7.14 -15.74
N ARG A 623 -27.44 6.11 -16.58
CA ARG A 623 -26.61 4.90 -16.58
C ARG A 623 -25.13 5.23 -16.83
N THR A 624 -24.83 5.99 -17.88
CA THR A 624 -23.44 6.38 -18.20
C THR A 624 -22.82 7.30 -17.14
N ASN A 625 -23.59 8.24 -16.57
CA ASN A 625 -23.12 9.04 -15.43
C ASN A 625 -22.86 8.18 -14.19
N THR A 626 -23.73 7.21 -13.89
CA THR A 626 -23.53 6.29 -12.74
C THR A 626 -22.29 5.42 -12.91
N LEU A 627 -22.00 4.94 -14.12
CA LEU A 627 -20.79 4.20 -14.44
C LEU A 627 -19.53 5.09 -14.33
N LYS A 628 -19.63 6.36 -14.75
CA LYS A 628 -18.56 7.35 -14.58
C LYS A 628 -18.27 7.62 -13.09
N ASP A 629 -19.30 7.89 -12.30
CA ASP A 629 -19.18 8.08 -10.84
C ASP A 629 -18.53 6.86 -10.17
N LEU A 630 -18.94 5.65 -10.56
CA LEU A 630 -18.36 4.39 -10.08
C LEU A 630 -16.89 4.26 -10.46
N ARG A 631 -16.51 4.59 -11.71
CA ARG A 631 -15.12 4.54 -12.19
C ARG A 631 -14.23 5.55 -11.47
N GLU A 632 -14.69 6.78 -11.27
CA GLU A 632 -13.95 7.82 -10.54
C GLU A 632 -13.76 7.42 -9.08
N ARG A 633 -14.82 7.01 -8.38
CA ARG A 633 -14.72 6.58 -6.97
C ARG A 633 -13.92 5.31 -6.80
N ALA A 634 -14.01 4.35 -7.73
CA ALA A 634 -13.14 3.19 -7.74
C ALA A 634 -11.68 3.62 -7.92
N HIS A 635 -11.37 4.55 -8.83
CA HIS A 635 -10.00 4.99 -9.05
C HIS A 635 -9.39 5.73 -7.86
N SER A 636 -10.17 6.57 -7.16
CA SER A 636 -9.74 7.28 -5.95
C SER A 636 -9.60 6.42 -4.69
N ASP A 637 -9.99 5.15 -4.76
CA ASP A 637 -10.08 4.27 -3.60
C ASP A 637 -8.75 3.57 -3.28
N ASP A 638 -8.11 4.00 -2.19
CA ASP A 638 -6.92 3.39 -1.60
C ASP A 638 -7.26 2.77 -0.24
N ILE A 639 -7.01 1.46 -0.12
CA ILE A 639 -7.24 0.68 1.11
C ILE A 639 -5.95 0.36 1.86
N SER A 640 -4.81 0.94 1.46
CA SER A 640 -3.48 0.57 1.99
C SER A 640 -3.41 0.71 3.51
N ASP A 641 -3.94 1.78 4.10
CA ASP A 641 -3.97 1.96 5.56
C ASP A 641 -4.87 0.93 6.27
N VAL A 642 -6.02 0.59 5.68
CA VAL A 642 -6.94 -0.44 6.22
C VAL A 642 -6.27 -1.83 6.20
N LEU A 643 -5.45 -2.11 5.19
CA LEU A 643 -4.65 -3.35 5.11
C LEU A 643 -3.47 -3.35 6.08
N ILE A 644 -2.80 -2.20 6.29
CA ILE A 644 -1.71 -2.07 7.27
C ILE A 644 -2.22 -2.34 8.69
N LEU A 645 -3.40 -1.79 9.05
CA LEU A 645 -4.02 -2.01 10.36
C LEU A 645 -4.47 -3.46 10.55
N ASN A 646 -5.09 -4.08 9.54
CA ASN A 646 -5.59 -5.45 9.62
C ASN A 646 -4.51 -6.53 9.45
N LYS A 647 -3.24 -6.17 9.18
CA LYS A 647 -2.09 -7.09 9.10
C LYS A 647 -1.89 -7.95 10.37
N ARG A 648 -2.40 -7.49 11.53
CA ARG A 648 -2.41 -8.27 12.79
C ARG A 648 -3.30 -9.53 12.74
N HIS A 649 -4.18 -9.67 11.75
CA HIS A 649 -5.08 -10.82 11.57
C HIS A 649 -4.91 -11.48 10.17
N PRO A 650 -3.84 -12.27 9.96
CA PRO A 650 -3.64 -13.00 8.71
C PRO A 650 -4.81 -13.96 8.43
N GLY A 651 -5.53 -13.70 7.34
CA GLY A 651 -6.76 -14.42 6.95
C GLY A 651 -8.00 -13.53 6.85
N GLY A 652 -8.04 -12.38 7.53
CA GLY A 652 -9.16 -11.43 7.49
C GLY A 652 -9.28 -10.62 6.19
N GLU A 653 -8.24 -10.63 5.34
CA GLU A 653 -8.15 -9.79 4.12
C GLU A 653 -9.36 -9.93 3.19
N LYS A 654 -9.90 -11.14 3.02
CA LYS A 654 -11.09 -11.37 2.19
C LYS A 654 -12.37 -10.75 2.77
N GLU A 655 -12.47 -10.66 4.09
CA GLU A 655 -13.60 -9.99 4.74
C GLU A 655 -13.48 -8.48 4.67
N VAL A 656 -12.25 -7.96 4.82
CA VAL A 656 -11.91 -6.54 4.56
C VAL A 656 -12.26 -6.18 3.11
N PHE A 657 -11.79 -6.95 2.12
CA PHE A 657 -12.14 -6.74 0.71
C PHE A 657 -13.65 -6.77 0.49
N ARG A 658 -14.39 -7.71 1.10
CA ARG A 658 -15.85 -7.78 0.99
C ARG A 658 -16.54 -6.53 1.57
N HIS A 659 -16.09 -6.05 2.74
CA HIS A 659 -16.65 -4.86 3.37
C HIS A 659 -16.35 -3.61 2.54
N GLU A 660 -15.11 -3.46 2.07
CA GLU A 660 -14.72 -2.34 1.21
C GLU A 660 -15.40 -2.40 -0.17
N LEU A 661 -15.69 -3.58 -0.72
CA LEU A 661 -16.49 -3.70 -1.95
C LEU A 661 -17.97 -3.37 -1.73
N GLU A 662 -18.49 -3.47 -0.51
CA GLU A 662 -19.88 -3.17 -0.19
C GLU A 662 -20.21 -1.67 -0.33
N LYS A 663 -19.22 -0.77 -0.24
CA LYS A 663 -19.42 0.67 -0.51
C LYS A 663 -19.78 0.97 -1.97
N PHE A 664 -19.45 0.08 -2.90
CA PHE A 664 -19.79 0.22 -4.33
C PHE A 664 -21.15 -0.38 -4.70
N ARG A 665 -21.75 -1.19 -3.82
CA ARG A 665 -23.05 -1.86 -4.07
C ARG A 665 -24.20 -0.92 -4.48
N PRO A 666 -24.34 0.30 -3.92
CA PRO A 666 -25.39 1.23 -4.35
C PRO A 666 -25.30 1.64 -5.83
N TYR A 667 -24.11 1.69 -6.41
CA TYR A 667 -23.90 2.01 -7.83
C TYR A 667 -24.37 0.85 -8.73
N SER A 668 -23.97 -0.38 -8.43
CA SER A 668 -24.44 -1.60 -9.12
C SER A 668 -25.96 -1.77 -9.00
N GLN A 669 -26.55 -1.44 -7.84
CA GLN A 669 -28.00 -1.42 -7.67
C GLN A 669 -28.69 -0.35 -8.54
N ARG A 670 -28.13 0.87 -8.64
CA ARG A 670 -28.68 1.93 -9.49
C ARG A 670 -28.55 1.61 -10.99
N ILE A 671 -27.43 1.00 -11.40
CA ILE A 671 -27.26 0.45 -12.76
C ILE A 671 -28.32 -0.62 -13.03
N SER A 672 -28.48 -1.61 -12.14
CA SER A 672 -29.51 -2.66 -12.27
C SER A 672 -30.94 -2.10 -12.37
N ALA A 673 -31.26 -1.07 -11.59
CA ALA A 673 -32.57 -0.42 -11.61
C ALA A 673 -32.82 0.38 -12.91
N THR A 674 -31.80 1.05 -13.47
CA THR A 674 -31.92 1.76 -14.75
C THR A 674 -32.04 0.80 -15.94
N ILE A 675 -31.38 -0.36 -15.89
CA ILE A 675 -31.53 -1.44 -16.89
C ILE A 675 -32.96 -1.97 -16.88
N ALA A 676 -33.47 -2.44 -15.74
CA ALA A 676 -34.83 -2.99 -15.64
C ALA A 676 -35.91 -1.99 -16.09
N LYS A 677 -35.78 -0.70 -15.71
CA LYS A 677 -36.68 0.36 -16.16
C LYS A 677 -36.56 0.65 -17.67
N GLY A 678 -35.37 0.49 -18.25
CA GLY A 678 -35.14 0.58 -19.70
C GLY A 678 -35.86 -0.54 -20.47
N GLU A 679 -35.78 -1.78 -19.98
CA GLU A 679 -36.51 -2.92 -20.55
C GLU A 679 -38.04 -2.72 -20.51
N ASP A 680 -38.57 -2.21 -19.39
CA ASP A 680 -40.00 -1.93 -19.24
C ASP A 680 -40.48 -0.85 -20.23
N VAL A 681 -39.72 0.25 -20.37
CA VAL A 681 -40.01 1.31 -21.34
C VAL A 681 -39.91 0.78 -22.78
N LEU A 682 -38.92 -0.05 -23.11
CA LEU A 682 -38.79 -0.66 -24.44
C LEU A 682 -39.96 -1.60 -24.76
N ARG A 683 -40.46 -2.34 -23.76
CA ARG A 683 -41.64 -3.21 -23.89
C ARG A 683 -42.91 -2.38 -24.13
N GLU A 684 -43.05 -1.25 -23.46
CA GLU A 684 -44.16 -0.31 -23.66
C GLU A 684 -44.12 0.36 -25.04
N ILE A 685 -42.93 0.84 -25.48
CA ILE A 685 -42.71 1.36 -26.84
C ILE A 685 -43.10 0.30 -27.87
N SER A 686 -42.66 -0.94 -27.71
CA SER A 686 -42.96 -2.06 -28.61
C SER A 686 -44.47 -2.34 -28.70
N ALA A 687 -45.18 -2.30 -27.57
CA ALA A 687 -46.62 -2.50 -27.53
C ALA A 687 -47.39 -1.35 -28.23
N ARG A 688 -47.05 -0.09 -27.93
CA ARG A 688 -47.67 1.09 -28.57
C ARG A 688 -47.37 1.15 -30.07
N PHE A 689 -46.15 0.79 -30.47
CA PHE A 689 -45.75 0.72 -31.88
C PHE A 689 -46.44 -0.41 -32.66
N LYS A 690 -46.70 -1.55 -32.02
CA LYS A 690 -47.47 -2.64 -32.65
C LYS A 690 -48.88 -2.17 -33.03
N VAL A 691 -49.59 -1.50 -32.11
CA VAL A 691 -50.92 -0.91 -32.37
C VAL A 691 -50.86 0.12 -33.51
N LEU A 692 -49.81 0.95 -33.56
CA LEU A 692 -49.58 1.92 -34.64
C LEU A 692 -49.31 1.27 -36.01
N ASN A 693 -48.78 0.04 -36.03
CA ASN A 693 -48.43 -0.70 -37.24
C ASN A 693 -49.55 -1.65 -37.74
N GLU A 694 -50.64 -1.79 -36.97
CA GLU A 694 -51.83 -2.57 -37.35
C GLU A 694 -52.82 -1.75 -38.19
N ASP A 695 -52.73 -0.42 -38.18
CA ASP A 695 -53.52 0.48 -39.05
C ASP A 695 -53.11 0.39 -40.54
N SER A 696 -54.11 0.29 -41.42
CA SER A 696 -53.92 0.06 -42.86
C SER A 696 -53.46 1.30 -43.61
N GLY A 697 -53.87 2.50 -43.18
CA GLY A 697 -53.44 3.78 -43.76
C GLY A 697 -51.95 4.04 -43.51
N ALA A 698 -51.51 3.78 -42.28
CA ALA A 698 -50.12 3.92 -41.83
C ALA A 698 -49.13 3.10 -42.69
N ARG A 699 -49.53 1.92 -43.18
CA ARG A 699 -48.67 1.02 -43.98
C ARG A 699 -48.40 1.52 -45.39
N LYS A 700 -49.40 2.08 -46.07
CA LYS A 700 -49.25 2.60 -47.45
C LYS A 700 -48.38 3.88 -47.45
N GLN A 701 -48.56 4.76 -46.45
CA GLN A 701 -47.72 5.94 -46.24
C GLN A 701 -46.27 5.56 -45.88
N ARG A 702 -46.06 4.64 -44.93
CA ARG A 702 -44.71 4.18 -44.52
C ARG A 702 -43.90 3.64 -45.70
N LYS A 703 -44.45 2.78 -46.56
CA LYS A 703 -43.68 2.18 -47.68
C LYS A 703 -43.09 3.22 -48.65
N ARG A 704 -43.81 4.30 -48.95
CA ARG A 704 -43.33 5.39 -49.83
C ARG A 704 -42.30 6.26 -49.10
N TRP A 705 -42.54 6.57 -47.82
CA TRP A 705 -41.62 7.35 -46.98
C TRP A 705 -40.29 6.62 -46.74
N ASP A 706 -40.34 5.32 -46.45
CA ASP A 706 -39.18 4.45 -46.31
C ASP A 706 -38.34 4.39 -47.59
N GLY A 707 -38.97 4.41 -48.77
CA GLY A 707 -38.27 4.40 -50.06
C GLY A 707 -37.42 5.65 -50.27
N LEU A 708 -38.04 6.83 -50.19
CA LEU A 708 -37.34 8.11 -50.30
C LEU A 708 -36.30 8.29 -49.20
N ARG A 709 -36.64 7.91 -47.96
CA ARG A 709 -35.70 7.97 -46.83
C ARG A 709 -34.48 7.06 -47.04
N ARG A 710 -34.65 5.82 -47.51
CA ARG A 710 -33.51 4.92 -47.79
C ARG A 710 -32.57 5.52 -48.85
N GLY A 711 -33.11 6.17 -49.88
CA GLY A 711 -32.31 6.89 -50.88
C GLY A 711 -31.48 8.02 -50.27
N ARG A 712 -32.09 8.89 -49.47
CA ARG A 712 -31.36 9.96 -48.77
C ARG A 712 -30.36 9.42 -47.77
N ASP A 713 -30.76 8.49 -46.91
CA ASP A 713 -29.89 7.93 -45.86
C ASP A 713 -28.73 7.11 -46.46
N GLN A 714 -28.88 6.51 -47.65
CA GLN A 714 -27.79 5.92 -48.43
C GLN A 714 -26.81 6.98 -48.95
N SER A 715 -27.30 8.11 -49.48
CA SER A 715 -26.44 9.23 -49.88
C SER A 715 -25.73 9.87 -48.68
N THR A 716 -26.43 10.10 -47.57
CA THR A 716 -25.84 10.62 -46.32
C THR A 716 -24.77 9.68 -45.78
N ARG A 717 -24.98 8.35 -45.81
CA ARG A 717 -23.93 7.37 -45.46
C ARG A 717 -22.76 7.45 -46.41
N ARG A 718 -22.96 7.41 -47.72
CA ARG A 718 -21.89 7.53 -48.72
C ARG A 718 -21.02 8.78 -48.52
N PHE A 719 -21.64 9.94 -48.28
CA PHE A 719 -20.89 11.18 -48.04
C PHE A 719 -20.29 11.26 -46.63
N GLY A 720 -20.87 10.59 -45.62
CA GLY A 720 -20.27 10.42 -44.29
C GLY A 720 -19.04 9.51 -44.34
N ASP A 721 -19.16 8.33 -44.96
CA ASP A 721 -18.05 7.39 -45.19
C ASP A 721 -16.92 8.07 -45.98
N ALA A 722 -17.26 8.90 -46.98
CA ALA A 722 -16.29 9.72 -47.70
C ALA A 722 -15.68 10.85 -46.84
N TYR A 723 -16.45 11.50 -45.96
CA TYR A 723 -15.92 12.51 -45.04
C TYR A 723 -14.92 11.90 -44.04
N ASP A 724 -15.27 10.77 -43.42
CA ASP A 724 -14.39 10.07 -42.48
C ASP A 724 -13.15 9.52 -43.20
N ALA A 725 -13.31 8.93 -44.39
CA ALA A 725 -12.18 8.50 -45.23
C ALA A 725 -11.27 9.68 -45.65
N TYR A 726 -11.84 10.85 -45.95
CA TYR A 726 -11.05 12.05 -46.27
C TYR A 726 -10.23 12.52 -45.06
N LYS A 727 -10.83 12.53 -43.87
CA LYS A 727 -10.16 12.89 -42.62
C LYS A 727 -9.04 11.90 -42.27
N ASP A 728 -9.33 10.60 -42.33
CA ASP A 728 -8.36 9.54 -42.09
C ASP A 728 -7.18 9.60 -43.07
N VAL A 729 -7.44 9.90 -44.35
CA VAL A 729 -6.39 10.11 -45.35
C VAL A 729 -5.58 11.37 -45.04
N ARG A 730 -6.21 12.50 -44.68
CA ARG A 730 -5.51 13.75 -44.35
C ARG A 730 -4.62 13.60 -43.11
N GLU A 731 -5.14 13.03 -42.03
CA GLU A 731 -4.39 12.76 -40.80
C GLU A 731 -3.34 11.66 -40.98
N GLY A 732 -3.63 10.62 -41.78
CA GLY A 732 -2.70 9.55 -42.13
C GLY A 732 -1.51 10.07 -42.95
N VAL A 733 -1.78 10.86 -43.99
CA VAL A 733 -0.73 11.48 -44.82
C VAL A 733 0.09 12.49 -44.02
N LYS A 734 -0.52 13.30 -43.14
CA LYS A 734 0.21 14.22 -42.26
C LYS A 734 1.19 13.47 -41.35
N ARG A 735 0.70 12.44 -40.62
CA ARG A 735 1.55 11.57 -39.78
C ARG A 735 2.63 10.84 -40.59
N GLY A 736 2.33 10.45 -41.82
CA GLY A 736 3.31 9.89 -42.76
C GLY A 736 4.42 10.88 -43.11
N VAL A 737 4.08 12.13 -43.43
CA VAL A 737 5.07 13.20 -43.70
C VAL A 737 5.95 13.48 -42.47
N GLU A 738 5.35 13.53 -41.27
CA GLU A 738 6.09 13.68 -39.99
C GLU A 738 7.06 12.50 -39.79
N PHE A 739 6.57 11.27 -39.85
CA PHE A 739 7.37 10.03 -39.74
C PHE A 739 8.52 9.98 -40.75
N TYR A 740 8.28 10.24 -42.04
CA TYR A 740 9.35 10.22 -43.04
C TYR A 740 10.33 11.38 -42.86
N THR A 741 9.92 12.50 -42.26
CA THR A 741 10.83 13.61 -41.93
C THR A 741 11.77 13.22 -40.79
N GLU A 742 11.24 12.66 -39.71
CA GLU A 742 12.01 12.14 -38.57
C GLU A 742 12.95 11.02 -39.02
N LEU A 743 12.45 10.04 -39.77
CA LEU A 743 13.25 8.94 -40.30
C LEU A 743 14.36 9.44 -41.24
N ASN A 744 14.11 10.46 -42.07
CA ASN A 744 15.15 11.09 -42.87
C ASN A 744 16.22 11.77 -41.99
N GLN A 745 15.85 12.43 -40.88
CA GLN A 745 16.83 13.04 -39.96
C GLN A 745 17.70 11.96 -39.29
N ILE A 746 17.06 10.90 -38.79
CA ILE A 746 17.73 9.75 -38.17
C ILE A 746 18.70 9.07 -39.15
N LEU A 747 18.26 8.82 -40.39
CA LEU A 747 19.11 8.23 -41.43
C LEU A 747 20.24 9.18 -41.88
N THR A 748 20.02 10.50 -41.85
CA THR A 748 21.09 11.47 -42.13
C THR A 748 22.18 11.41 -41.05
N LYS A 749 21.78 11.25 -39.77
CA LYS A 749 22.72 11.04 -38.67
C LYS A 749 23.43 9.69 -38.78
N LEU A 750 22.70 8.59 -38.97
CA LEU A 750 23.28 7.25 -39.15
C LEU A 750 24.26 7.23 -40.32
N LYS A 751 23.94 7.91 -41.44
CA LYS A 751 24.86 8.08 -42.56
C LYS A 751 26.15 8.78 -42.13
N SER A 752 26.06 9.89 -41.40
CA SER A 752 27.25 10.59 -40.88
C SER A 752 28.09 9.71 -39.95
N ASP A 753 27.45 8.93 -39.08
CA ASP A 753 28.14 8.03 -38.15
C ASP A 753 28.82 6.85 -38.90
N VAL A 754 28.19 6.35 -39.98
CA VAL A 754 28.76 5.34 -40.88
C VAL A 754 29.89 5.90 -41.74
N ASP A 755 29.75 7.10 -42.30
CA ASP A 755 30.78 7.75 -43.11
C ASP A 755 32.05 8.01 -42.26
N VAL A 756 31.89 8.50 -41.01
CA VAL A 756 33.00 8.64 -40.04
C VAL A 756 33.63 7.30 -39.70
N TYR A 757 32.83 6.24 -39.48
CA TYR A 757 33.36 4.89 -39.25
C TYR A 757 34.17 4.37 -40.46
N ILE A 758 33.67 4.55 -41.68
CA ILE A 758 34.37 4.13 -42.91
C ILE A 758 35.68 4.91 -43.08
N ASP A 759 35.71 6.21 -42.76
CA ASP A 759 36.94 7.00 -42.80
C ASP A 759 37.95 6.59 -41.73
N GLU A 760 37.54 6.31 -40.50
CA GLU A 760 38.40 5.71 -39.46
C GLU A 760 39.03 4.40 -39.97
N ARG A 761 38.23 3.54 -40.60
CA ARG A 761 38.61 2.22 -41.12
C ARG A 761 39.53 2.29 -42.33
N ARG A 762 39.27 3.21 -43.26
CA ARG A 762 40.15 3.48 -44.41
C ARG A 762 41.48 4.10 -43.98
N GLN A 763 41.50 4.92 -42.93
CA GLN A 763 42.74 5.43 -42.33
C GLN A 763 43.54 4.32 -41.62
N GLU A 764 42.87 3.45 -40.85
CA GLU A 764 43.50 2.27 -40.25
C GLU A 764 44.11 1.36 -41.31
N GLY A 765 43.35 1.04 -42.37
CA GLY A 765 43.82 0.25 -43.51
C GLY A 765 45.02 0.88 -44.22
N LYS A 766 45.02 2.20 -44.44
CA LYS A 766 46.18 2.94 -45.00
C LYS A 766 47.42 2.82 -44.10
N ARG A 767 47.29 3.01 -42.78
CA ARG A 767 48.42 2.87 -41.83
C ARG A 767 48.99 1.44 -41.81
N ILE A 768 48.14 0.43 -41.93
CA ILE A 768 48.58 -0.97 -42.03
C ILE A 768 49.29 -1.19 -43.36
N PHE A 769 48.73 -0.72 -44.47
CA PHE A 769 49.34 -0.81 -45.80
C PHE A 769 50.72 -0.13 -45.87
N GLU A 770 50.85 1.11 -45.35
CA GLU A 770 52.12 1.83 -45.25
C GLU A 770 53.15 1.08 -44.41
N ARG A 771 52.75 0.52 -43.26
CA ARG A 771 53.62 -0.32 -42.41
C ARG A 771 54.09 -1.59 -43.14
N LEU A 772 53.24 -2.18 -43.97
CA LEU A 772 53.61 -3.36 -44.77
C LEU A 772 54.50 -3.00 -45.97
N GLN A 773 54.31 -1.84 -46.57
CA GLN A 773 55.16 -1.34 -47.66
C GLN A 773 56.55 -0.92 -47.16
N ALA A 774 56.63 -0.26 -46.00
CA ALA A 774 57.89 0.13 -45.36
C ALA A 774 58.73 -1.09 -44.90
N ARG A 775 58.08 -2.21 -44.59
CA ARG A 775 58.74 -3.47 -44.18
C ARG A 775 59.12 -4.34 -45.39
N GLY A 776 59.90 -3.74 -46.29
CA GLY A 776 60.36 -4.34 -47.55
C GLY A 776 61.22 -5.62 -47.40
N PRO A 777 61.64 -6.21 -48.53
CA PRO A 777 62.16 -7.58 -48.61
C PRO A 777 63.44 -7.88 -47.81
N GLU A 778 64.16 -6.86 -47.31
CA GLU A 778 65.32 -7.05 -46.43
C GLU A 778 64.95 -7.83 -45.16
N SER A 779 63.78 -7.57 -44.56
CA SER A 779 63.33 -8.26 -43.33
C SER A 779 63.08 -9.76 -43.55
N ASP A 780 62.71 -10.18 -44.77
CA ASP A 780 62.47 -11.58 -45.11
C ASP A 780 63.80 -12.30 -45.47
N GLN A 781 64.77 -11.58 -46.05
CA GLN A 781 66.14 -12.09 -46.28
C GLN A 781 66.89 -12.39 -44.97
N GLU A 782 66.69 -11.56 -43.96
CA GLU A 782 67.35 -11.70 -42.65
C GLU A 782 66.72 -12.80 -41.79
N ALA A 783 65.40 -13.01 -41.91
CA ALA A 783 64.71 -14.17 -41.35
C ALA A 783 65.17 -15.50 -41.99
N LEU A 784 65.44 -15.50 -43.30
CA LEU A 784 65.97 -16.68 -44.00
C LEU A 784 67.41 -17.03 -43.55
N ARG A 785 68.27 -16.02 -43.35
CA ARG A 785 69.62 -16.20 -42.78
C ARG A 785 69.58 -16.81 -41.38
N ARG A 786 68.66 -16.39 -40.51
CA ARG A 786 68.49 -16.98 -39.16
C ARG A 786 68.03 -18.45 -39.20
N ARG A 787 67.22 -18.85 -40.19
CA ARG A 787 66.81 -20.26 -40.36
C ARG A 787 67.93 -21.16 -40.89
N LEU A 788 68.78 -20.66 -41.78
CA LEU A 788 69.94 -21.40 -42.30
C LEU A 788 71.01 -21.68 -41.24
N ALA A 789 71.19 -20.78 -40.27
CA ALA A 789 72.15 -20.97 -39.17
C ALA A 789 71.76 -22.09 -38.17
N GLY A 790 70.51 -22.57 -38.17
CA GLY A 790 69.99 -23.53 -37.19
C GLY A 790 70.06 -25.01 -37.59
N LEU A 791 70.66 -25.36 -38.74
CA LEU A 791 70.60 -26.70 -39.34
C LEU A 791 71.89 -27.53 -39.26
N SER A 792 72.89 -27.08 -38.48
CA SER A 792 74.12 -27.83 -38.20
C SER A 792 74.05 -28.48 -36.81
N VAL A 793 74.06 -29.81 -36.72
CA VAL A 793 73.76 -30.58 -35.50
C VAL A 793 74.95 -31.44 -35.05
N GLN A 794 75.25 -31.39 -33.74
CA GLN A 794 75.80 -32.42 -32.82
C GLN A 794 76.62 -31.72 -31.71
N SER A 795 76.65 -32.12 -30.43
CA SER A 795 75.98 -33.23 -29.71
C SER A 795 75.91 -32.94 -28.19
N SER A 796 74.95 -33.53 -27.46
CA SER A 796 74.80 -33.53 -25.99
C SER A 796 75.75 -34.55 -25.31
N PRO A 797 76.00 -34.62 -23.97
CA PRO A 797 75.04 -34.41 -22.86
C PRO A 797 75.56 -33.87 -21.48
N ALA A 798 74.60 -33.62 -20.55
CA ALA A 798 74.63 -33.81 -19.06
C ALA A 798 75.75 -33.19 -18.17
N ILE A 799 75.57 -32.79 -16.89
CA ILE A 799 74.42 -32.64 -15.96
C ILE A 799 74.89 -31.72 -14.78
N SER A 800 73.97 -30.93 -14.17
CA SER A 800 74.01 -30.35 -12.80
C SER A 800 75.22 -29.55 -12.26
N ALA A 801 75.00 -28.26 -11.93
CA ALA A 801 75.27 -27.61 -10.63
C ALA A 801 74.82 -26.12 -10.74
N GLN A 802 73.75 -25.68 -10.06
CA GLN A 802 73.72 -25.11 -8.70
C GLN A 802 74.31 -23.67 -8.55
N VAL A 803 73.72 -22.97 -7.57
CA VAL A 803 74.22 -21.80 -6.83
C VAL A 803 73.75 -20.39 -7.26
N SER A 804 72.98 -19.80 -6.32
CA SER A 804 72.88 -18.40 -5.88
C SER A 804 72.18 -17.28 -6.68
N SER A 805 71.20 -16.70 -5.98
CA SER A 805 71.06 -15.26 -5.67
C SER A 805 70.58 -14.27 -6.75
N SER A 806 69.25 -14.10 -6.76
CA SER A 806 68.59 -12.80 -6.43
C SER A 806 69.37 -12.01 -5.34
N PRO A 807 69.44 -10.65 -5.30
CA PRO A 807 68.24 -9.81 -5.41
C PRO A 807 68.38 -8.35 -5.93
N TYR A 808 67.20 -7.71 -5.87
CA TYR A 808 66.76 -6.32 -6.03
C TYR A 808 67.69 -5.13 -5.65
N VAL A 809 67.46 -3.99 -6.36
CA VAL A 809 67.78 -2.55 -6.07
C VAL A 809 69.25 -2.08 -5.97
N PRO A 810 69.52 -0.80 -6.31
CA PRO A 810 69.39 0.30 -5.34
C PRO A 810 68.37 1.39 -5.70
N ALA A 811 67.91 2.12 -4.68
CA ALA A 811 67.20 3.39 -4.77
C ALA A 811 67.83 4.41 -3.79
N GLY A 812 67.54 5.70 -3.97
CA GLY A 812 67.92 6.79 -3.04
C GLY A 812 68.04 8.12 -3.79
N TYR A 813 67.52 9.26 -3.31
CA TYR A 813 67.01 9.65 -1.98
C TYR A 813 65.72 10.48 -2.15
N GLY A 814 64.69 10.51 -1.28
CA GLY A 814 64.34 9.92 0.04
C GLY A 814 63.14 10.73 0.62
N ALA A 815 62.38 10.43 1.69
CA ALA A 815 62.17 9.32 2.63
C ALA A 815 60.81 9.62 3.38
N GLY A 816 60.15 8.78 4.21
CA GLY A 816 60.33 7.38 4.63
C GLY A 816 59.56 7.06 5.94
N ALA A 817 59.45 5.76 6.30
CA ALA A 817 59.14 5.19 7.65
C ALA A 817 57.65 5.11 8.17
N PRO A 818 57.30 4.21 9.13
CA PRO A 818 57.56 2.75 9.12
C PRO A 818 56.42 1.80 9.67
N SER A 819 56.33 0.55 9.13
CA SER A 819 55.98 -0.78 9.75
C SER A 819 54.83 -0.99 10.78
N TYR A 820 54.00 -2.06 10.76
CA TYR A 820 54.30 -3.46 11.24
C TYR A 820 53.14 -4.51 10.98
N GLN A 821 53.49 -5.81 10.81
CA GLN A 821 52.77 -7.12 10.96
C GLN A 821 51.23 -7.37 10.83
N GLY A 822 50.85 -8.56 10.28
CA GLY A 822 49.81 -9.44 10.87
C GLY A 822 48.95 -10.40 9.98
N TYR A 823 49.00 -11.71 10.25
CA TYR A 823 48.15 -12.90 9.90
C TYR A 823 46.64 -12.69 9.55
N GLY A 824 45.85 -13.60 8.90
CA GLY A 824 46.00 -14.99 8.39
C GLY A 824 44.63 -15.64 7.97
N ALA A 825 44.59 -16.94 7.58
CA ALA A 825 43.42 -17.76 7.11
C ALA A 825 42.82 -17.43 5.70
N GLY A 826 42.09 -18.30 4.96
CA GLY A 826 41.72 -19.71 5.11
C GLY A 826 40.20 -19.97 4.92
N GLY A 827 39.68 -20.88 4.07
CA GLY A 827 40.30 -21.72 3.02
C GLY A 827 39.49 -22.98 2.65
N TYR A 828 38.61 -22.95 1.64
CA TYR A 828 37.78 -24.11 1.17
C TYR A 828 37.61 -24.14 -0.37
N GLY A 829 37.54 -25.35 -0.96
CA GLY A 829 37.50 -25.57 -2.42
C GLY A 829 36.11 -25.86 -2.99
N GLN A 830 35.95 -25.67 -4.31
CA GLN A 830 34.74 -26.03 -5.08
C GLN A 830 34.90 -27.40 -5.78
N ALA A 831 33.79 -28.12 -5.90
CA ALA A 831 33.68 -29.41 -6.59
C ALA A 831 33.28 -29.25 -8.08
N PRO A 832 33.59 -30.23 -8.96
CA PRO A 832 33.33 -30.15 -10.41
C PRO A 832 31.87 -30.46 -10.80
N PRO A 833 31.42 -30.05 -12.01
CA PRO A 833 30.04 -30.20 -12.48
C PRO A 833 29.68 -31.62 -13.00
N PRO A 834 28.39 -32.01 -12.97
CA PRO A 834 27.92 -33.33 -13.40
C PRO A 834 27.68 -33.47 -14.93
N PRO A 835 27.66 -34.71 -15.48
CA PRO A 835 27.53 -34.99 -16.92
C PRO A 835 26.06 -35.09 -17.43
N PRO A 836 25.83 -35.02 -18.76
CA PRO A 836 24.49 -35.01 -19.37
C PRO A 836 23.90 -36.42 -19.66
N PRO A 837 22.56 -36.58 -19.69
CA PRO A 837 21.89 -37.83 -20.05
C PRO A 837 21.66 -38.02 -21.57
N GLN A 838 21.64 -39.27 -22.02
CA GLN A 838 21.43 -39.70 -23.42
C GLN A 838 19.95 -40.05 -23.75
N PRO A 839 19.56 -40.17 -25.05
CA PRO A 839 18.17 -40.27 -25.48
C PRO A 839 17.70 -41.67 -25.93
N GLN A 840 16.40 -41.93 -25.74
CA GLN A 840 15.53 -42.91 -26.43
C GLN A 840 14.10 -42.33 -26.38
N GLY A 841 13.18 -42.51 -27.33
CA GLY A 841 13.20 -43.12 -28.68
C GLY A 841 11.75 -43.09 -29.19
N GLY A 842 11.49 -42.59 -30.42
CA GLY A 842 10.12 -42.28 -30.88
C GLY A 842 9.51 -43.29 -31.85
N ALA A 843 8.18 -43.25 -32.02
CA ALA A 843 7.47 -43.90 -33.13
C ALA A 843 6.19 -43.14 -33.55
N TYR A 844 6.13 -42.87 -34.86
CA TYR A 844 5.03 -42.55 -35.80
C TYR A 844 3.56 -42.85 -35.36
N GLY A 845 2.52 -42.16 -35.87
CA GLY A 845 2.43 -41.04 -36.83
C GLY A 845 1.01 -40.90 -37.45
N ALA A 846 0.84 -39.92 -38.37
CA ALA A 846 -0.33 -39.64 -39.24
C ALA A 846 -1.56 -38.88 -38.68
N ALA A 847 -2.20 -38.12 -39.58
CA ALA A 847 -3.38 -37.23 -39.42
C ALA A 847 -4.31 -37.43 -40.65
N PRO A 848 -5.29 -36.57 -41.04
CA PRO A 848 -5.99 -35.47 -40.33
C PRO A 848 -7.54 -35.46 -40.51
N GLY A 849 -8.24 -34.56 -39.80
CA GLY A 849 -9.48 -33.91 -40.27
C GLY A 849 -10.82 -34.32 -39.63
N GLY A 850 -11.78 -33.38 -39.60
CA GLY A 850 -13.20 -33.64 -39.31
C GLY A 850 -13.89 -32.64 -38.37
N TYR A 851 -14.84 -31.86 -38.88
CA TYR A 851 -15.80 -31.07 -38.10
C TYR A 851 -16.79 -32.00 -37.36
N ALA A 852 -17.21 -31.66 -36.12
CA ALA A 852 -18.63 -31.60 -35.72
C ALA A 852 -18.82 -31.23 -34.23
N SER A 853 -19.95 -30.58 -33.95
CA SER A 853 -20.53 -30.37 -32.61
C SER A 853 -20.98 -31.70 -31.98
N HIS A 854 -20.94 -31.83 -30.64
CA HIS A 854 -22.12 -32.26 -29.89
C HIS A 854 -22.03 -32.06 -28.35
N TYR A 855 -23.21 -31.84 -27.78
CA TYR A 855 -23.53 -31.79 -26.35
C TYR A 855 -23.17 -33.08 -25.58
N GLY A 856 -22.77 -32.95 -24.32
CA GLY A 856 -22.65 -34.05 -23.36
C GLY A 856 -23.56 -33.84 -22.13
N ALA A 857 -24.48 -34.77 -21.87
CA ALA A 857 -25.50 -34.65 -20.83
C ALA A 857 -25.03 -35.11 -19.45
N ARG A 858 -25.65 -34.55 -18.39
CA ARG A 858 -25.37 -34.83 -16.97
C ARG A 858 -26.30 -35.92 -16.43
N ALA A 859 -25.75 -36.93 -15.75
CA ALA A 859 -26.51 -38.04 -15.17
C ALA A 859 -27.23 -37.66 -13.85
N PRO A 860 -28.37 -38.32 -13.49
CA PRO A 860 -29.19 -37.98 -12.33
C PRO A 860 -28.80 -38.74 -11.02
N PRO A 861 -29.22 -38.24 -9.84
CA PRO A 861 -28.95 -38.85 -8.53
C PRO A 861 -29.95 -39.97 -8.12
N PRO A 862 -29.62 -40.82 -7.11
CA PRO A 862 -30.43 -41.97 -6.69
C PRO A 862 -31.62 -41.63 -5.74
N PRO A 863 -32.60 -42.55 -5.58
CA PRO A 863 -33.88 -42.29 -4.90
C PRO A 863 -33.86 -42.48 -3.36
N PRO A 864 -34.88 -41.95 -2.63
CA PRO A 864 -34.91 -41.91 -1.17
C PRO A 864 -35.47 -43.18 -0.49
N GLY A 865 -34.96 -43.48 0.70
CA GLY A 865 -35.43 -44.58 1.57
C GLY A 865 -36.70 -44.23 2.37
N LYS A 866 -37.49 -45.26 2.72
CA LYS A 866 -38.72 -45.16 3.53
C LYS A 866 -38.46 -45.31 5.05
N PRO A 867 -39.35 -44.78 5.92
CA PRO A 867 -39.10 -44.67 7.36
C PRO A 867 -39.50 -45.92 8.16
N SER A 868 -38.92 -46.07 9.35
CA SER A 868 -39.29 -47.11 10.33
C SER A 868 -39.54 -46.51 11.72
N GLY A 869 -40.75 -46.76 12.25
CA GLY A 869 -41.06 -46.98 13.66
C GLY A 869 -40.65 -45.94 14.72
N TYR A 870 -41.59 -45.09 15.11
CA TYR A 870 -41.60 -44.52 16.47
C TYR A 870 -42.21 -45.52 17.45
N GLY A 871 -41.56 -45.75 18.60
CA GLY A 871 -42.09 -46.48 19.75
C GLY A 871 -41.97 -45.59 21.00
N GLY A 872 -43.11 -45.23 21.60
CA GLY A 872 -43.21 -44.14 22.57
C GLY A 872 -42.63 -44.39 23.97
N GLY A 873 -42.75 -43.37 24.83
CA GLY A 873 -42.52 -43.51 26.27
C GLY A 873 -42.33 -42.20 27.03
N TRP A 874 -43.44 -41.63 27.52
CA TRP A 874 -43.57 -40.58 28.55
C TRP A 874 -43.20 -39.13 28.16
#